data_AF-A0A9J6D9Q5-F1
#
_entry.id   AF-A0A9J6D9Q5-F1
#
_cell.length_a   1.000
_cell.length_b   1.000
_cell.length_c   1.000
_cell.angle_alpha   90.00
_cell.angle_beta   90.00
_cell.angle_gamma   90.00
#
_symmetry.space_group_name_H-M   'P 1'
#
loop_
_entity.id
_entity.type
_entity.pdbx_description
1 polymer ?
#
loop_
_entity_poly.entity_id
_entity_poly.type
_entity_poly.pdbx_seq_one_letter_code
_entity_poly.pdbx_strand_id
1 'polypeptide(L)'
;MRSSSWCLWILVAFLSARSPPGECRYVSIGDPNQQENCYKRGVEQPEPAPRIMYVNGRAHNIVVETSPRPTHRLVTHMFYIMVTELLGYRDVDIVTTSSIDPESSLQRLTGCVDLNGCNVSDDYVPETMINLELWMGPSFDIKPWLRTDRITDIGPLGPLGRYGWYVSKQMAQEYWIKYNVVLDHWRSYRSVNMTSQLDLLEDDKLQDHLSRGGYLCNFTGCRNGVYRSPLCDPHRDGRGVPCATLIADFPESTYALLKHQIETLKLRVNVVWIGKHLNSYVSKLLERRQAVIFFNWRPNDIRNGQYTVAALCKRTIDRKPWRFVQVAWTKLKDTAPDVYSLVEKMTFTQQEYGKLLESYQSKRQQHKSFHQIACSFLHDNEALLHQFSVRVADKPMLHIGGIFPISGIYNRVGGVLTAARMAIDSINRNENILKDFKLEILEGDGQCAQDVVMKRYINYVTNSTYKSLIGILGPACTETLEPIVGVAQHYNTPIISYSAEGALFSKREKYPYFFRTIPENHIYRFVYLKLLQALQWRRLAALTEDGHKYSEYLNLLHDDMQKLGLNFVTNRKFPHDHGTHNGTHRSQDMSQYLADLKSRNARIIIGGFDEDAARAIMCEAYRQGMTGRDGYQWFLPTWLSQQEQRHREWYNTEYYNQHFNESVNCTIGEMKVAIDGYMSLHPKAYADDNATMQDNKTVASWKATYKQIAIGQLHNALFTRLQRKEGRVRRSKKATTALVSSPLSIFVLVSYCAGKEDSEYGGYAYDAVWVFALAVDALFKMNHSYTSSIHEDATFKELIRLINATDFHGVSGHVRFYRSSRLTDVIIRQWVNGSQHHVGTYSPGVGDEGDRLALGPSESLSAIHWPAGRNEGDGGEDPVLCPLEGLRRLLNTSCDLAIVVANVIGLGLFALLMISGCVVFKRRYANLFAALALRPIRASTTFSVGISAC
;
A
#
# COMPACT_ATOMS: atom_id res chain seq x y z
N MET A 1 6.85 4.98 -63.00
CA MET A 1 5.94 5.85 -62.23
C MET A 1 5.50 5.05 -61.00
N ARG A 2 6.20 5.21 -59.86
CA ARG A 2 5.75 5.88 -58.61
C ARG A 2 4.42 5.28 -58.10
N SER A 3 4.28 4.67 -56.92
CA SER A 3 5.01 4.76 -55.65
C SER A 3 4.72 3.50 -54.83
N SER A 4 5.73 2.65 -54.60
CA SER A 4 5.68 1.52 -53.65
C SER A 4 6.86 1.58 -52.67
N SER A 5 7.30 2.80 -52.32
CA SER A 5 8.47 3.04 -51.45
C SER A 5 8.10 3.49 -50.03
N TRP A 6 6.81 3.58 -49.69
CA TRP A 6 6.36 4.05 -48.36
C TRP A 6 6.09 2.91 -47.37
N CYS A 7 5.81 1.69 -47.82
CA CYS A 7 5.59 0.55 -46.92
C CYS A 7 6.89 -0.10 -46.42
N LEU A 8 8.00 0.00 -47.17
CA LEU A 8 9.29 -0.53 -46.70
C LEU A 8 9.93 0.36 -45.63
N TRP A 9 9.71 1.68 -45.67
CA TRP A 9 10.21 2.59 -44.64
C TRP A 9 9.44 2.47 -43.32
N ILE A 10 8.14 2.14 -43.35
CA ILE A 10 7.37 1.88 -42.12
C ILE A 10 7.77 0.53 -41.50
N LEU A 11 8.09 -0.49 -42.30
CA LEU A 11 8.59 -1.78 -41.79
C LEU A 11 10.03 -1.72 -41.28
N VAL A 12 10.90 -0.90 -41.89
CA VAL A 12 12.26 -0.63 -41.37
C VAL A 12 12.21 0.29 -40.15
N ALA A 13 11.28 1.25 -40.05
CA ALA A 13 11.06 2.05 -38.84
C ALA A 13 10.45 1.23 -37.69
N PHE A 14 9.57 0.25 -37.97
CA PHE A 14 9.05 -0.68 -36.96
C PHE A 14 10.04 -1.77 -36.54
N LEU A 15 11.06 -2.08 -37.35
CA LEU A 15 12.12 -3.02 -37.01
C LEU A 15 13.42 -2.36 -36.49
N SER A 16 13.52 -1.03 -36.50
CA SER A 16 14.62 -0.27 -35.89
C SER A 16 14.22 0.54 -34.64
N ALA A 17 12.94 0.52 -34.24
CA ALA A 17 12.45 1.09 -32.97
C ALA A 17 12.11 0.02 -31.91
N ARG A 18 12.82 -1.12 -31.93
CA ARG A 18 13.00 -1.97 -30.74
C ARG A 18 14.43 -1.85 -30.25
N SER A 19 14.81 -0.64 -29.83
CA SER A 19 15.72 -0.54 -28.69
C SER A 19 15.00 -1.22 -27.53
N PRO A 20 15.58 -2.22 -26.85
CA PRO A 20 15.06 -2.63 -25.55
C PRO A 20 14.97 -1.37 -24.66
N PRO A 21 13.91 -1.20 -23.86
CA PRO A 21 13.82 -0.06 -22.95
C PRO A 21 15.00 -0.13 -21.97
N GLY A 22 15.91 0.83 -22.10
CA GLY A 22 16.93 1.20 -21.12
C GLY A 22 17.90 0.09 -20.72
N GLU A 23 18.78 -0.37 -21.62
CA GLU A 23 20.07 -0.89 -21.16
C GLU A 23 20.97 0.32 -20.83
N CYS A 24 21.40 0.41 -19.57
CA CYS A 24 22.34 1.41 -19.10
C CYS A 24 23.65 1.26 -19.88
N ARG A 25 23.97 2.19 -20.79
CA ARG A 25 25.30 2.27 -21.40
C ARG A 25 26.20 3.10 -20.49
N TYR A 26 27.09 2.42 -19.77
CA TYR A 26 28.11 3.06 -18.95
C TYR A 26 29.28 3.52 -19.84
N VAL A 27 29.70 4.78 -19.70
CA VAL A 27 30.83 5.34 -20.44
C VAL A 27 32.09 5.24 -19.57
N SER A 28 33.15 4.67 -20.14
CA SER A 28 34.45 4.51 -19.48
C SER A 28 35.17 5.86 -19.32
N ILE A 29 35.80 6.08 -18.16
CA ILE A 29 36.76 7.17 -17.98
C ILE A 29 38.15 6.59 -18.23
N GLY A 30 38.78 7.00 -19.34
CA GLY A 30 40.10 6.53 -19.74
C GLY A 30 41.27 7.15 -18.98
N ASP A 31 41.35 7.00 -17.65
CA ASP A 31 42.63 7.14 -16.93
C ASP A 31 42.74 6.15 -15.74
N PRO A 32 43.57 5.09 -15.86
CA PRO A 32 43.80 4.10 -14.79
C PRO A 32 44.54 4.65 -13.56
N ASN A 33 45.09 5.86 -13.61
CA ASN A 33 45.98 6.40 -12.57
C ASN A 33 45.31 7.38 -11.60
N GLN A 34 44.04 7.75 -11.80
CA GLN A 34 43.26 8.57 -10.87
C GLN A 34 42.03 7.80 -10.38
N GLN A 35 42.06 7.44 -9.11
CA GLN A 35 41.03 6.70 -8.42
C GLN A 35 39.87 7.65 -8.09
N GLU A 36 38.64 7.35 -8.53
CA GLU A 36 37.43 7.58 -7.73
C GLU A 36 36.19 6.83 -8.25
N ASN A 37 35.96 6.69 -9.56
CA ASN A 37 34.80 5.94 -10.11
C ASN A 37 35.18 5.12 -11.36
N CYS A 38 34.72 3.86 -11.45
CA CYS A 38 34.93 2.95 -12.57
C CYS A 38 34.05 3.30 -13.80
N TYR A 39 32.84 3.80 -13.57
CA TYR A 39 31.85 4.15 -14.57
C TYR A 39 31.38 5.60 -14.42
N LYS A 40 31.19 6.30 -15.54
CA LYS A 40 30.38 7.53 -15.60
C LYS A 40 29.20 7.28 -16.54
N ARG A 41 28.00 7.68 -16.13
CA ARG A 41 26.85 7.72 -17.05
C ARG A 41 27.13 8.77 -18.14
N GLY A 42 26.79 8.46 -19.39
CA GLY A 42 26.94 9.41 -20.50
C GLY A 42 26.13 10.69 -20.27
N VAL A 43 26.45 11.76 -21.00
CA VAL A 43 25.93 13.14 -20.85
C VAL A 43 24.39 13.27 -20.86
N GLU A 44 23.65 12.22 -21.26
CA GLU A 44 22.17 12.19 -21.32
C GLU A 44 21.48 11.41 -20.19
N GLN A 45 22.18 10.86 -19.19
CA GLN A 45 21.54 10.09 -18.10
C GLN A 45 21.88 10.62 -16.70
N PRO A 46 20.87 10.95 -15.86
CA PRO A 46 21.10 11.44 -14.49
C PRO A 46 21.76 10.38 -13.61
N GLU A 47 22.54 10.80 -12.61
CA GLU A 47 23.11 9.90 -11.59
C GLU A 47 22.00 9.10 -10.89
N PRO A 48 22.27 7.83 -10.48
CA PRO A 48 21.31 7.07 -9.69
C PRO A 48 20.99 7.84 -8.40
N ALA A 49 19.70 7.95 -8.06
CA ALA A 49 19.27 8.58 -6.82
C ALA A 49 20.01 7.93 -5.63
N PRO A 50 20.56 8.72 -4.68
CA PRO A 50 21.29 8.17 -3.54
C PRO A 50 20.41 7.19 -2.77
N ARG A 51 20.94 5.99 -2.50
CA ARG A 51 20.24 4.96 -1.74
C ARG A 51 20.95 4.73 -0.43
N ILE A 52 20.17 4.57 0.63
CA ILE A 52 20.66 4.29 1.97
C ILE A 52 19.92 3.05 2.45
N MET A 53 20.66 2.07 2.95
CA MET A 53 20.04 0.92 3.59
C MET A 53 19.67 1.31 5.02
N TYR A 54 18.42 1.09 5.38
CA TYR A 54 17.94 1.31 6.72
C TYR A 54 17.59 0.00 7.40
N VAL A 55 17.97 -0.11 8.66
CA VAL A 55 17.55 -1.18 9.56
C VAL A 55 16.95 -0.51 10.79
N ASN A 56 15.69 -0.81 11.09
CA ASN A 56 14.96 -0.29 12.26
C ASN A 56 15.07 1.25 12.39
N GLY A 57 14.81 1.95 11.29
CA GLY A 57 14.84 3.41 11.21
C GLY A 57 16.22 4.07 11.28
N ARG A 58 17.33 3.30 11.33
CA ARG A 58 18.70 3.82 11.34
C ARG A 58 19.43 3.50 10.05
N ALA A 59 20.19 4.46 9.54
CA ALA A 59 21.05 4.26 8.39
C ALA A 59 22.20 3.32 8.78
N HIS A 60 22.45 2.30 7.95
CA HIS A 60 23.52 1.34 8.16
C HIS A 60 24.29 1.11 6.86
N ASN A 61 25.60 0.96 7.00
CA ASN A 61 26.48 0.65 5.89
C ASN A 61 26.25 -0.82 5.46
N ILE A 62 26.31 -1.09 4.17
CA ILE A 62 26.32 -2.46 3.66
C ILE A 62 27.74 -3.00 3.85
N VAL A 63 27.91 -3.96 4.77
CA VAL A 63 29.24 -4.50 5.07
C VAL A 63 29.46 -5.83 4.36
N VAL A 64 30.49 -5.91 3.51
CA VAL A 64 30.85 -7.08 2.72
C VAL A 64 32.15 -7.67 3.24
N GLU A 65 32.12 -8.95 3.62
CA GLU A 65 33.31 -9.67 4.05
C GLU A 65 34.15 -10.09 2.84
N THR A 66 35.48 -10.03 2.98
CA THR A 66 36.43 -10.61 2.03
C THR A 66 37.61 -11.26 2.73
N SER A 67 38.30 -12.17 2.04
CA SER A 67 39.44 -12.94 2.58
C SER A 67 40.77 -12.51 1.94
N PRO A 68 41.93 -13.07 2.32
CA PRO A 68 43.19 -12.83 1.62
C PRO A 68 43.23 -13.44 0.20
N ARG A 69 42.25 -14.27 -0.17
CA ARG A 69 42.21 -14.95 -1.47
C ARG A 69 41.98 -13.93 -2.60
N PRO A 70 42.81 -13.93 -3.66
CA PRO A 70 42.70 -12.95 -4.74
C PRO A 70 41.34 -12.93 -5.42
N THR A 71 40.73 -14.09 -5.65
CA THR A 71 39.41 -14.21 -6.29
C THR A 71 38.32 -13.59 -5.44
N HIS A 72 38.28 -13.92 -4.15
CA HIS A 72 37.32 -13.35 -3.22
C HIS A 72 37.43 -11.81 -3.20
N ARG A 73 38.66 -11.26 -3.13
CA ARG A 73 38.86 -9.81 -3.18
C ARG A 73 38.38 -9.18 -4.49
N LEU A 74 38.70 -9.78 -5.62
CA LEU A 74 38.29 -9.27 -6.92
C LEU A 74 36.77 -9.24 -7.06
N VAL A 75 36.11 -10.35 -6.70
CA VAL A 75 34.64 -10.46 -6.74
C VAL A 75 34.00 -9.47 -5.78
N THR A 76 34.52 -9.31 -4.56
CA THR A 76 34.06 -8.29 -3.60
C THR A 76 34.23 -6.88 -4.15
N HIS A 77 35.34 -6.55 -4.80
CA HIS A 77 35.53 -5.23 -5.42
C HIS A 77 34.64 -5.01 -6.65
N MET A 78 34.37 -6.04 -7.45
CA MET A 78 33.39 -5.97 -8.54
C MET A 78 31.99 -5.67 -7.99
N PHE A 79 31.58 -6.40 -6.95
CA PHE A 79 30.31 -6.17 -6.26
C PHE A 79 30.24 -4.75 -5.68
N TYR A 80 31.30 -4.29 -5.01
CA TYR A 80 31.39 -2.94 -4.46
C TYR A 80 31.13 -1.88 -5.54
N ILE A 81 31.85 -1.94 -6.66
CA ILE A 81 31.66 -1.02 -7.80
C ILE A 81 30.20 -1.03 -8.28
N MET A 82 29.61 -2.22 -8.41
CA MET A 82 28.23 -2.34 -8.87
C MET A 82 27.22 -1.74 -7.89
N VAL A 83 27.41 -1.94 -6.59
CA VAL A 83 26.52 -1.41 -5.55
C VAL A 83 26.65 0.12 -5.42
N THR A 84 27.87 0.65 -5.46
CA THR A 84 28.11 2.08 -5.27
C THR A 84 27.80 2.90 -6.51
N GLU A 85 28.26 2.46 -7.69
CA GLU A 85 28.21 3.26 -8.91
C GLU A 85 26.98 2.97 -9.77
N LEU A 86 26.41 1.75 -9.70
CA LEU A 86 25.26 1.36 -10.52
C LEU A 86 23.95 1.36 -9.74
N LEU A 87 23.95 0.88 -8.49
CA LEU A 87 22.77 0.86 -7.63
C LEU A 87 22.60 2.15 -6.81
N GLY A 88 23.67 2.94 -6.60
CA GLY A 88 23.61 4.25 -5.92
C GLY A 88 23.70 4.19 -4.38
N TYR A 89 24.11 3.06 -3.80
CA TYR A 89 24.34 2.96 -2.35
C TYR A 89 25.71 3.54 -1.99
N ARG A 90 25.75 4.64 -1.24
CA ARG A 90 27.02 5.34 -0.94
C ARG A 90 27.80 4.74 0.22
N ASP A 91 27.09 4.13 1.17
CA ASP A 91 27.67 3.61 2.41
C ASP A 91 27.88 2.09 2.32
N VAL A 92 29.02 1.68 1.75
CA VAL A 92 29.40 0.27 1.59
C VAL A 92 30.82 0.06 2.14
N ASP A 93 31.00 -0.90 3.03
CA ASP A 93 32.29 -1.21 3.63
C ASP A 93 32.78 -2.60 3.23
N ILE A 94 34.08 -2.75 2.99
CA ILE A 94 34.73 -4.04 2.74
C ILE A 94 35.58 -4.40 3.96
N VAL A 95 35.20 -5.47 4.66
CA VAL A 95 35.93 -5.99 5.82
C VAL A 95 36.80 -7.17 5.39
N THR A 96 38.12 -7.02 5.51
CA THR A 96 39.08 -8.08 5.18
C THR A 96 39.43 -8.92 6.41
N THR A 97 39.21 -10.23 6.36
CA THR A 97 39.55 -11.16 7.44
C THR A 97 40.82 -11.94 7.12
N SER A 98 41.49 -12.48 8.16
CA SER A 98 42.70 -13.31 8.02
C SER A 98 42.38 -14.81 7.94
N SER A 99 41.21 -15.23 8.43
CA SER A 99 40.76 -16.62 8.46
C SER A 99 39.90 -16.95 7.24
N ILE A 100 40.09 -18.15 6.68
CA ILE A 100 39.26 -18.73 5.60
C ILE A 100 38.28 -19.76 6.20
N ASP A 101 38.21 -19.85 7.53
CA ASP A 101 37.33 -20.76 8.24
C ASP A 101 35.85 -20.35 8.08
N PRO A 102 35.00 -21.21 7.48
CA PRO A 102 33.60 -20.89 7.26
C PRO A 102 32.81 -20.69 8.55
N GLU A 103 33.18 -21.34 9.65
CA GLU A 103 32.50 -21.17 10.94
C GLU A 103 32.66 -19.74 11.45
N SER A 104 33.88 -19.21 11.48
CA SER A 104 34.15 -17.83 11.88
C SER A 104 33.39 -16.78 11.04
N SER A 105 33.25 -17.01 9.73
CA SER A 105 32.48 -16.14 8.83
C SER A 105 30.98 -16.20 9.12
N LEU A 106 30.44 -17.39 9.39
CA LEU A 106 29.03 -17.56 9.72
C LEU A 106 28.71 -16.98 11.10
N GLN A 107 29.62 -17.05 12.07
CA GLN A 107 29.49 -16.37 13.36
C GLN A 107 29.35 -14.86 13.19
N ARG A 108 30.15 -14.21 12.32
CA ARG A 108 30.03 -12.77 12.04
C ARG A 108 28.75 -12.39 11.30
N LEU A 109 28.33 -13.21 10.32
CA LEU A 109 27.10 -13.01 9.56
C LEU A 109 25.83 -13.22 10.40
N THR A 110 25.88 -14.11 11.38
CA THR A 110 24.72 -14.42 12.23
C THR A 110 24.71 -13.64 13.55
N GLY A 111 25.89 -13.27 14.08
CA GLY A 111 26.07 -12.78 15.44
C GLY A 111 26.07 -13.89 16.51
N CYS A 112 25.93 -15.16 16.12
CA CYS A 112 25.91 -16.29 17.03
C CYS A 112 27.35 -16.76 17.32
N VAL A 113 27.76 -16.84 18.58
CA VAL A 113 29.05 -17.44 18.96
C VAL A 113 28.99 -18.97 18.93
N ASP A 114 27.86 -19.56 19.34
CA ASP A 114 27.58 -20.99 19.25
C ASP A 114 26.18 -21.27 18.68
N LEU A 115 25.99 -22.50 18.17
CA LEU A 115 24.72 -22.96 17.61
C LEU A 115 23.74 -23.44 18.69
N ASN A 116 24.23 -23.77 19.89
CA ASN A 116 23.45 -24.29 21.00
C ASN A 116 22.96 -23.16 21.92
N GLY A 117 22.42 -22.07 21.35
CA GLY A 117 21.92 -20.95 22.15
C GLY A 117 22.01 -19.59 21.49
N CYS A 118 21.83 -19.48 20.17
CA CYS A 118 21.86 -18.18 19.50
C CYS A 118 20.66 -17.30 19.92
N ASN A 119 20.83 -16.58 21.02
CA ASN A 119 19.88 -15.62 21.56
C ASN A 119 20.31 -14.21 21.17
N VAL A 120 20.13 -13.90 19.89
CA VAL A 120 20.45 -12.60 19.31
C VAL A 120 19.15 -11.93 18.95
N SER A 121 18.95 -10.69 19.42
CA SER A 121 17.74 -9.90 19.10
C SER A 121 17.51 -9.87 17.58
N ASP A 122 16.24 -9.90 17.17
CA ASP A 122 15.86 -9.72 15.76
C ASP A 122 16.43 -8.40 15.22
N ASP A 123 16.60 -7.39 16.07
CA ASP A 123 17.10 -6.06 15.72
C ASP A 123 18.62 -5.97 15.59
N TYR A 124 19.35 -7.05 15.88
CA TYR A 124 20.81 -7.05 15.78
C TYR A 124 21.26 -7.00 14.31
N VAL A 125 22.10 -6.01 14.01
CA VAL A 125 22.82 -5.86 12.74
C VAL A 125 24.17 -6.57 12.85
N PRO A 126 24.47 -7.55 11.99
CA PRO A 126 25.73 -8.30 12.06
C PRO A 126 26.93 -7.47 11.63
N GLU A 127 28.13 -7.88 12.07
CA GLU A 127 29.40 -7.23 11.70
C GLU A 127 29.62 -7.25 10.19
N THR A 128 29.27 -8.36 9.54
CA THR A 128 29.29 -8.51 8.09
C THR A 128 27.93 -8.99 7.60
N MET A 129 27.48 -8.52 6.44
CA MET A 129 26.16 -8.81 5.90
C MET A 129 26.20 -9.73 4.68
N ILE A 130 27.31 -9.76 3.96
CA ILE A 130 27.46 -10.50 2.72
C ILE A 130 28.85 -11.14 2.68
N ASN A 131 28.92 -12.42 2.35
CA ASN A 131 30.15 -13.10 1.95
C ASN A 131 29.92 -13.78 0.59
N LEU A 132 30.63 -13.30 -0.43
CA LEU A 132 30.41 -13.73 -1.83
C LEU A 132 31.14 -15.02 -2.18
N GLU A 133 32.15 -15.41 -1.42
CA GLU A 133 32.98 -16.58 -1.74
C GLU A 133 33.32 -17.36 -0.46
N LEU A 134 32.29 -17.78 0.28
CA LEU A 134 32.44 -18.58 1.49
C LEU A 134 32.99 -19.96 1.11
N TRP A 135 34.10 -20.34 1.74
CA TRP A 135 34.81 -21.58 1.44
C TRP A 135 34.26 -22.75 2.26
N MET A 136 33.41 -23.59 1.66
CA MET A 136 32.81 -24.73 2.36
C MET A 136 33.47 -26.07 2.03
N GLY A 137 33.86 -26.79 3.08
CA GLY A 137 34.40 -28.14 2.99
C GLY A 137 33.40 -29.26 2.74
N PRO A 138 33.85 -30.41 2.19
CA PRO A 138 33.03 -31.57 1.87
C PRO A 138 32.40 -32.20 3.11
N SER A 139 32.94 -31.88 4.30
CA SER A 139 32.47 -32.32 5.61
C SER A 139 31.81 -31.19 6.41
N PHE A 140 31.77 -29.96 5.88
CA PHE A 140 31.11 -28.83 6.55
C PHE A 140 29.62 -28.84 6.24
N ASP A 141 28.78 -28.79 7.28
CA ASP A 141 27.32 -28.69 7.13
C ASP A 141 26.86 -27.29 7.50
N ILE A 142 26.35 -26.55 6.52
CA ILE A 142 25.80 -25.19 6.72
C ILE A 142 24.37 -25.21 7.28
N LYS A 143 23.66 -26.35 7.21
CA LYS A 143 22.24 -26.44 7.63
C LYS A 143 21.96 -25.98 9.06
N PRO A 144 22.82 -26.27 10.07
CA PRO A 144 22.60 -25.76 11.43
C PRO A 144 22.56 -24.22 11.48
N TRP A 145 23.39 -23.55 10.68
CA TRP A 145 23.42 -22.09 10.60
C TRP A 145 22.20 -21.53 9.88
N LEU A 146 21.74 -22.20 8.82
CA LEU A 146 20.51 -21.80 8.12
C LEU A 146 19.26 -21.90 9.00
N ARG A 147 19.21 -22.84 9.95
CA ARG A 147 18.11 -22.97 10.92
C ARG A 147 17.99 -21.80 11.89
N THR A 148 18.98 -20.91 11.95
CA THR A 148 18.87 -19.68 12.74
C THR A 148 17.95 -18.65 12.09
N ASP A 149 17.58 -18.83 10.81
CA ASP A 149 16.85 -17.87 9.97
C ASP A 149 17.54 -16.49 9.82
N ARG A 150 18.77 -16.33 10.31
CA ARG A 150 19.54 -15.08 10.23
C ARG A 150 20.35 -14.95 8.94
N ILE A 151 20.63 -16.04 8.26
CA ILE A 151 21.37 -16.06 6.98
C ILE A 151 20.64 -16.89 5.93
N THR A 152 20.90 -16.56 4.66
CA THR A 152 20.41 -17.27 3.49
C THR A 152 21.58 -17.78 2.65
N ASP A 153 21.56 -19.06 2.30
CA ASP A 153 22.41 -19.65 1.25
C ASP A 153 21.83 -19.25 -0.12
N ILE A 154 22.51 -18.34 -0.81
CA ILE A 154 22.10 -17.83 -2.13
C ILE A 154 22.49 -18.83 -3.23
N GLY A 155 23.45 -19.70 -2.96
CA GLY A 155 23.95 -20.70 -3.90
C GLY A 155 25.41 -20.44 -4.32
N PRO A 156 25.88 -21.14 -5.35
CA PRO A 156 27.27 -21.08 -5.74
C PRO A 156 27.61 -19.84 -6.57
N LEU A 157 28.65 -19.11 -6.17
CA LEU A 157 29.23 -18.00 -6.95
C LEU A 157 29.70 -18.44 -8.34
N GLY A 158 30.15 -19.69 -8.47
CA GLY A 158 30.74 -20.16 -9.70
C GLY A 158 31.08 -21.64 -9.66
N PRO A 159 32.08 -22.08 -10.44
CA PRO A 159 32.31 -23.49 -10.66
C PRO A 159 32.94 -24.14 -9.44
N LEU A 160 32.66 -25.43 -9.30
CA LEU A 160 33.10 -26.24 -8.19
C LEU A 160 34.63 -26.32 -8.10
N GLY A 161 35.18 -25.84 -6.98
CA GLY A 161 36.58 -26.03 -6.65
C GLY A 161 36.89 -27.50 -6.38
N ARG A 162 38.03 -27.97 -6.88
CA ARG A 162 38.54 -29.31 -6.56
C ARG A 162 39.92 -29.21 -5.97
N TYR A 163 40.07 -29.69 -4.74
CA TYR A 163 41.38 -30.00 -4.20
C TYR A 163 41.96 -31.24 -4.88
N GLY A 164 43.27 -31.25 -5.01
CA GLY A 164 44.00 -32.35 -5.61
C GLY A 164 45.44 -32.35 -5.15
N TRP A 165 46.07 -33.51 -5.29
CA TRP A 165 47.51 -33.63 -5.24
C TRP A 165 48.02 -33.28 -6.63
N TYR A 166 48.90 -32.30 -6.73
CA TYR A 166 49.42 -31.81 -8.00
C TYR A 166 50.89 -32.15 -8.14
N VAL A 167 51.24 -32.52 -9.37
CA VAL A 167 52.62 -32.78 -9.82
C VAL A 167 52.83 -32.06 -11.14
N SER A 168 54.03 -31.59 -11.42
CA SER A 168 54.37 -31.03 -12.74
C SER A 168 54.13 -32.07 -13.84
N LYS A 169 53.44 -31.66 -14.92
CA LYS A 169 53.23 -32.51 -16.12
C LYS A 169 54.55 -32.92 -16.74
N GLN A 170 55.46 -31.95 -16.87
CA GLN A 170 56.79 -32.18 -17.42
C GLN A 170 57.52 -33.26 -16.62
N MET A 171 57.47 -33.16 -15.29
CA MET A 171 58.13 -34.12 -14.43
C MET A 171 57.49 -35.49 -14.45
N ALA A 172 56.15 -35.55 -14.42
CA ALA A 172 55.43 -36.82 -14.52
C ALA A 172 55.80 -37.56 -15.81
N GLN A 173 55.92 -36.81 -16.92
CA GLN A 173 56.35 -37.35 -18.21
C GLN A 173 57.83 -37.77 -18.21
N GLU A 174 58.74 -36.96 -17.64
CA GLU A 174 60.17 -37.31 -17.54
C GLU A 174 60.40 -38.58 -16.71
N TYR A 175 59.72 -38.73 -15.57
CA TYR A 175 59.84 -39.92 -14.72
C TYR A 175 59.23 -41.17 -15.35
N TRP A 176 58.13 -41.01 -16.08
CA TRP A 176 57.56 -42.10 -16.86
C TRP A 176 58.54 -42.58 -17.94
N ILE A 177 59.11 -41.66 -18.72
CA ILE A 177 60.02 -42.00 -19.82
C ILE A 177 61.34 -42.58 -19.30
N LYS A 178 61.95 -41.95 -18.28
CA LYS A 178 63.30 -42.30 -17.82
C LYS A 178 63.35 -43.46 -16.83
N TYR A 179 62.31 -43.61 -16.01
CA TYR A 179 62.32 -44.54 -14.88
C TYR A 179 61.13 -45.51 -14.88
N ASN A 180 60.21 -45.42 -15.86
CA ASN A 180 58.97 -46.21 -15.92
C ASN A 180 58.11 -46.06 -14.65
N VAL A 181 58.09 -44.86 -14.07
CA VAL A 181 57.35 -44.56 -12.84
C VAL A 181 56.21 -43.58 -13.11
N VAL A 182 55.00 -43.94 -12.66
CA VAL A 182 53.78 -43.14 -12.79
C VAL A 182 53.66 -42.16 -11.63
N LEU A 183 54.22 -40.96 -11.75
CA LEU A 183 54.20 -39.96 -10.68
C LEU A 183 52.81 -39.40 -10.36
N ASP A 184 51.88 -39.44 -11.30
CA ASP A 184 50.51 -38.92 -11.20
C ASP A 184 49.49 -39.98 -10.75
N HIS A 185 49.95 -40.99 -10.01
CA HIS A 185 49.09 -42.01 -9.42
C HIS A 185 49.48 -42.33 -7.98
N TRP A 186 48.48 -42.36 -7.08
CA TRP A 186 48.68 -42.52 -5.64
C TRP A 186 49.52 -43.74 -5.22
N ARG A 187 49.45 -44.83 -6.00
CA ARG A 187 50.21 -46.08 -5.73
C ARG A 187 51.72 -45.85 -5.70
N SER A 188 52.23 -44.87 -6.45
CA SER A 188 53.67 -44.60 -6.50
C SER A 188 54.19 -44.08 -5.16
N TYR A 189 53.36 -43.42 -4.36
CA TYR A 189 53.69 -42.96 -3.02
C TYR A 189 53.66 -44.05 -1.93
N ARG A 190 53.49 -45.32 -2.32
CA ARG A 190 53.74 -46.48 -1.45
C ARG A 190 55.16 -47.05 -1.57
N SER A 191 55.83 -46.75 -2.68
CA SER A 191 57.16 -47.29 -2.98
C SER A 191 58.25 -46.48 -2.30
N VAL A 192 59.13 -47.15 -1.55
CA VAL A 192 60.26 -46.52 -0.83
C VAL A 192 61.23 -45.82 -1.78
N ASN A 193 61.50 -46.43 -2.94
CA ASN A 193 62.41 -45.87 -3.95
C ASN A 193 61.88 -44.58 -4.59
N MET A 194 60.55 -44.44 -4.65
CA MET A 194 59.91 -43.23 -5.16
C MET A 194 59.86 -42.15 -4.08
N THR A 195 59.49 -42.53 -2.86
CA THR A 195 59.27 -41.56 -1.78
C THR A 195 60.56 -40.91 -1.30
N SER A 196 61.70 -41.59 -1.41
CA SER A 196 63.03 -40.99 -1.15
C SER A 196 63.40 -39.87 -2.12
N GLN A 197 62.92 -39.92 -3.37
CA GLN A 197 63.22 -38.89 -4.37
C GLN A 197 62.33 -37.64 -4.25
N LEU A 198 61.31 -37.70 -3.39
CA LEU A 198 60.35 -36.62 -3.13
C LEU A 198 60.43 -36.11 -1.69
N ASP A 199 61.46 -36.50 -0.95
CA ASP A 199 61.69 -35.98 0.40
C ASP A 199 62.26 -34.55 0.31
N LEU A 200 61.56 -33.59 0.90
CA LEU A 200 61.95 -32.18 0.94
C LEU A 200 62.14 -31.71 2.38
N LEU A 201 62.07 -32.61 3.38
CA LEU A 201 62.19 -32.20 4.79
C LEU A 201 63.56 -31.58 5.10
N GLU A 202 64.61 -31.90 4.37
CA GLU A 202 65.95 -31.32 4.55
C GLU A 202 66.21 -30.07 3.69
N ASP A 203 65.22 -29.56 2.95
CA ASP A 203 65.37 -28.35 2.13
C ASP A 203 65.50 -27.09 3.01
N ASP A 204 66.61 -26.36 2.87
CA ASP A 204 66.93 -25.16 3.67
C ASP A 204 65.81 -24.11 3.65
N LYS A 205 65.17 -23.92 2.49
CA LYS A 205 64.09 -22.94 2.33
C LYS A 205 62.79 -23.40 3.00
N LEU A 206 62.51 -24.70 3.01
CA LEU A 206 61.39 -25.25 3.76
C LEU A 206 61.62 -25.12 5.27
N GLN A 207 62.84 -25.37 5.73
CA GLN A 207 63.23 -25.22 7.14
C GLN A 207 63.13 -23.77 7.62
N ASP A 208 63.51 -22.79 6.78
CA ASP A 208 63.30 -21.36 7.07
C ASP A 208 61.81 -21.02 7.26
N HIS A 209 60.92 -21.60 6.46
CA HIS A 209 59.47 -21.43 6.64
C HIS A 209 58.94 -22.08 7.93
N LEU A 210 59.46 -23.25 8.30
CA LEU A 210 59.11 -23.95 9.55
C LEU A 210 59.61 -23.20 10.79
N SER A 211 60.78 -22.55 10.69
CA SER A 211 61.42 -21.83 11.80
C SER A 211 60.72 -20.50 12.14
N ARG A 212 60.12 -19.84 11.14
CA ARG A 212 59.51 -18.50 11.29
C ARG A 212 58.15 -18.48 11.99
N GLY A 213 57.61 -19.64 12.38
CA GLY A 213 56.43 -19.78 13.25
C GLY A 213 55.16 -19.07 12.74
N GLY A 214 54.24 -19.80 12.10
CA GLY A 214 52.94 -19.21 11.74
C GLY A 214 51.94 -20.12 11.05
N TYR A 215 52.39 -21.19 10.37
CA TYR A 215 51.52 -22.13 9.66
C TYR A 215 51.80 -23.60 10.06
N LEU A 216 52.30 -23.79 11.28
CA LEU A 216 52.74 -25.09 11.80
C LEU A 216 51.54 -25.97 12.12
N CYS A 217 51.62 -27.26 11.78
CA CYS A 217 50.60 -28.20 12.22
C CYS A 217 50.67 -28.43 13.73
N ASN A 218 49.58 -28.08 14.43
CA ASN A 218 49.41 -28.30 15.87
C ASN A 218 48.37 -29.41 16.20
N PHE A 219 47.98 -30.21 15.21
CA PHE A 219 47.02 -31.29 15.38
C PHE A 219 47.70 -32.61 15.80
N THR A 220 46.91 -33.56 16.31
CA THR A 220 47.38 -34.86 16.81
C THR A 220 48.17 -35.65 15.76
N GLY A 221 49.41 -36.05 16.03
CA GLY A 221 50.26 -36.75 15.04
C GLY A 221 51.14 -35.83 14.19
N CYS A 222 51.10 -34.52 14.45
CA CYS A 222 52.13 -33.60 13.99
C CYS A 222 53.29 -33.53 14.99
N ARG A 223 54.53 -33.54 14.49
CA ARG A 223 55.76 -33.37 15.28
C ARG A 223 56.60 -32.28 14.63
N ASN A 224 57.03 -31.29 15.42
CA ASN A 224 57.76 -30.11 14.94
C ASN A 224 57.06 -29.40 13.76
N GLY A 225 55.73 -29.29 13.82
CA GLY A 225 54.93 -28.63 12.78
C GLY A 225 54.67 -29.45 11.51
N VAL A 226 55.15 -30.70 11.43
CA VAL A 226 55.00 -31.59 10.28
C VAL A 226 54.13 -32.79 10.64
N TYR A 227 53.12 -33.10 9.83
CA TYR A 227 52.40 -34.36 9.97
C TYR A 227 53.27 -35.49 9.40
N ARG A 228 53.59 -36.48 10.24
CA ARG A 228 54.35 -37.65 9.81
C ARG A 228 53.42 -38.85 9.64
N SER A 229 53.48 -39.50 8.48
CA SER A 229 52.71 -40.72 8.26
C SER A 229 53.22 -41.81 9.21
N PRO A 230 52.34 -42.64 9.82
CA PRO A 230 52.75 -43.75 10.68
C PRO A 230 53.70 -44.75 10.00
N LEU A 231 53.72 -44.80 8.67
CA LEU A 231 54.64 -45.63 7.88
C LEU A 231 56.05 -45.04 7.73
N CYS A 232 56.22 -43.78 8.11
CA CYS A 232 57.45 -42.99 8.04
C CYS A 232 58.12 -42.83 9.41
N ASP A 233 57.44 -43.25 10.48
CA ASP A 233 58.03 -43.24 11.81
C ASP A 233 59.20 -44.24 11.87
N PRO A 234 60.33 -43.86 12.48
CA PRO A 234 61.49 -44.74 12.58
C PRO A 234 61.14 -46.01 13.36
N HIS A 235 61.56 -47.17 12.85
CA HIS A 235 61.47 -48.44 13.58
C HIS A 235 62.40 -48.41 14.81
N ARG A 236 62.21 -49.34 15.76
CA ARG A 236 63.01 -49.47 17.01
C ARG A 236 64.53 -49.50 16.79
N ASP A 237 64.99 -49.77 15.57
CA ASP A 237 66.41 -49.82 15.17
C ASP A 237 66.98 -48.47 14.67
N GLY A 238 66.25 -47.37 14.79
CA GLY A 238 66.73 -46.01 14.52
C GLY A 238 66.92 -45.62 13.04
N ARG A 239 66.67 -46.53 12.08
CA ARG A 239 66.68 -46.20 10.65
C ARG A 239 65.34 -45.59 10.23
N GLY A 240 65.35 -44.31 9.87
CA GLY A 240 64.20 -43.62 9.28
C GLY A 240 63.82 -44.22 7.93
N VAL A 241 62.51 -44.37 7.69
CA VAL A 241 62.02 -44.89 6.41
C VAL A 241 61.77 -43.72 5.45
N PRO A 242 62.30 -43.72 4.22
CA PRO A 242 62.18 -42.58 3.29
C PRO A 242 60.73 -42.25 2.94
N CYS A 243 60.35 -40.98 3.07
CA CYS A 243 58.99 -40.53 2.82
C CYS A 243 58.95 -39.24 2.01
N ALA A 244 57.96 -39.16 1.12
CA ALA A 244 57.77 -37.98 0.30
C ALA A 244 57.24 -36.83 1.17
N THR A 245 57.56 -35.59 0.79
CA THR A 245 57.05 -34.40 1.46
C THR A 245 55.99 -33.73 0.60
N LEU A 246 54.74 -33.75 1.07
CA LEU A 246 53.61 -33.03 0.49
C LEU A 246 53.54 -31.62 1.08
N ILE A 247 53.67 -30.62 0.21
CA ILE A 247 53.55 -29.22 0.62
C ILE A 247 52.08 -28.78 0.48
N ALA A 248 51.50 -28.22 1.54
CA ALA A 248 50.12 -27.76 1.57
C ALA A 248 50.04 -26.30 2.06
N ASP A 249 48.86 -25.69 1.89
CA ASP A 249 48.56 -24.33 2.32
C ASP A 249 48.34 -24.28 3.85
N PHE A 250 47.10 -24.38 4.32
CA PHE A 250 46.71 -24.18 5.71
C PHE A 250 46.24 -25.50 6.36
N PRO A 251 46.72 -25.84 7.57
CA PRO A 251 46.36 -27.10 8.22
C PRO A 251 44.88 -27.15 8.62
N GLU A 252 44.28 -26.01 8.99
CA GLU A 252 42.89 -25.93 9.47
C GLU A 252 41.88 -26.47 8.45
N SER A 253 42.11 -26.20 7.16
CA SER A 253 41.18 -26.60 6.09
C SER A 253 41.49 -27.96 5.47
N THR A 254 42.73 -28.44 5.57
CA THR A 254 43.20 -29.61 4.78
C THR A 254 43.69 -30.78 5.63
N TYR A 255 43.95 -30.58 6.92
CA TYR A 255 44.54 -31.60 7.80
C TYR A 255 43.71 -32.90 7.86
N ALA A 256 42.41 -32.80 8.18
CA ALA A 256 41.56 -33.98 8.33
C ALA A 256 41.46 -34.80 7.04
N LEU A 257 41.36 -34.12 5.88
CA LEU A 257 41.30 -34.76 4.57
C LEU A 257 42.62 -35.44 4.21
N LEU A 258 43.74 -34.74 4.35
CA LEU A 258 45.07 -35.24 3.99
C LEU A 258 45.49 -36.40 4.90
N LYS A 259 45.26 -36.28 6.22
CA LYS A 259 45.47 -37.37 7.17
C LYS A 259 44.66 -38.60 6.77
N HIS A 260 43.37 -38.42 6.51
CA HIS A 260 42.48 -39.52 6.12
C HIS A 260 42.93 -40.19 4.80
N GLN A 261 43.30 -39.41 3.79
CA GLN A 261 43.82 -39.93 2.51
C GLN A 261 45.10 -40.73 2.70
N ILE A 262 46.07 -40.19 3.45
CA ILE A 262 47.37 -40.81 3.70
C ILE A 262 47.22 -42.11 4.48
N GLU A 263 46.43 -42.12 5.56
CA GLU A 263 46.24 -43.31 6.40
C GLU A 263 45.41 -44.38 5.66
N THR A 264 44.31 -44.00 5.00
CA THR A 264 43.42 -44.93 4.30
C THR A 264 44.10 -45.58 3.09
N LEU A 265 44.87 -44.79 2.34
CA LEU A 265 45.62 -45.27 1.19
C LEU A 265 46.99 -45.83 1.59
N LYS A 266 47.36 -45.84 2.87
CA LYS A 266 48.64 -46.34 3.38
C LYS A 266 49.84 -45.73 2.63
N LEU A 267 49.89 -44.40 2.55
CA LEU A 267 50.92 -43.65 1.82
C LEU A 267 52.14 -43.34 2.70
N ARG A 268 53.33 -43.35 2.11
CA ARG A 268 54.60 -42.94 2.74
C ARG A 268 54.86 -41.46 2.49
N VAL A 269 53.98 -40.60 3.01
CA VAL A 269 53.98 -39.16 2.73
C VAL A 269 53.84 -38.37 4.03
N ASN A 270 54.75 -37.44 4.25
CA ASN A 270 54.69 -36.42 5.30
C ASN A 270 54.01 -35.17 4.73
N VAL A 271 53.31 -34.40 5.55
CA VAL A 271 52.66 -33.15 5.12
C VAL A 271 53.23 -31.97 5.87
N VAL A 272 53.62 -30.95 5.11
CA VAL A 272 54.13 -29.68 5.61
C VAL A 272 53.23 -28.55 5.14
N TRP A 273 52.70 -27.77 6.08
CA TRP A 273 51.89 -26.60 5.79
C TRP A 273 52.73 -25.34 5.88
N ILE A 274 52.71 -24.54 4.81
CA ILE A 274 53.48 -23.29 4.71
C ILE A 274 52.59 -22.07 4.42
N GLY A 275 51.27 -22.24 4.55
CA GLY A 275 50.26 -21.20 4.43
C GLY A 275 50.37 -20.42 3.13
N LYS A 276 50.38 -19.08 3.27
CA LYS A 276 50.47 -18.12 2.15
C LYS A 276 51.75 -18.26 1.30
N HIS A 277 52.76 -19.00 1.77
CA HIS A 277 54.02 -19.17 1.05
C HIS A 277 54.02 -20.32 0.04
N LEU A 278 52.97 -21.15 0.01
CA LEU A 278 52.83 -22.31 -0.88
C LEU A 278 53.20 -21.99 -2.34
N ASN A 279 52.54 -20.98 -2.91
CA ASN A 279 52.70 -20.65 -4.32
C ASN A 279 54.11 -20.17 -4.67
N SER A 280 54.72 -19.36 -3.80
CA SER A 280 56.08 -18.84 -4.01
C SER A 280 57.13 -19.95 -3.88
N TYR A 281 56.95 -20.84 -2.90
CA TYR A 281 57.86 -21.96 -2.66
C TYR A 281 57.81 -22.98 -3.80
N VAL A 282 56.59 -23.42 -4.19
CA VAL A 282 56.39 -24.37 -5.29
C VAL A 282 56.92 -23.79 -6.61
N SER A 283 56.64 -22.51 -6.91
CA SER A 283 57.14 -21.88 -8.15
C SER A 283 58.67 -21.88 -8.23
N LYS A 284 59.36 -21.60 -7.12
CA LYS A 284 60.84 -21.63 -7.06
C LYS A 284 61.42 -23.02 -7.22
N LEU A 285 60.78 -24.05 -6.66
CA LEU A 285 61.21 -25.45 -6.85
C LEU A 285 61.09 -25.89 -8.30
N LEU A 286 60.02 -25.46 -8.97
CA LEU A 286 59.79 -25.78 -10.38
C LEU A 286 60.78 -25.08 -11.30
N GLU A 287 61.13 -23.82 -11.03
CA GLU A 287 62.20 -23.11 -11.75
C GLU A 287 63.55 -23.84 -11.64
N ARG A 288 63.80 -24.52 -10.52
CA ARG A 288 65.00 -25.33 -10.27
C ARG A 288 64.92 -26.76 -10.83
N ARG A 289 63.80 -27.13 -11.47
CA ARG A 289 63.50 -28.51 -11.92
C ARG A 289 63.54 -29.55 -10.80
N GLN A 290 63.28 -29.14 -9.55
CA GLN A 290 63.23 -30.04 -8.40
C GLN A 290 61.85 -30.69 -8.28
N ALA A 291 61.83 -31.95 -7.83
CA ALA A 291 60.59 -32.70 -7.70
C ALA A 291 59.77 -32.25 -6.50
N VAL A 292 58.52 -31.89 -6.76
CA VAL A 292 57.59 -31.39 -5.76
C VAL A 292 56.21 -32.00 -5.97
N ILE A 293 55.66 -32.51 -4.88
CA ILE A 293 54.25 -32.85 -4.77
C ILE A 293 53.61 -31.83 -3.82
N PHE A 294 52.51 -31.23 -4.25
CA PHE A 294 51.83 -30.23 -3.45
C PHE A 294 50.32 -30.41 -3.48
N PHE A 295 49.67 -30.08 -2.37
CA PHE A 295 48.23 -30.09 -2.25
C PHE A 295 47.71 -28.68 -2.45
N ASN A 296 46.83 -28.50 -3.42
CA ASN A 296 46.22 -27.20 -3.71
C ASN A 296 44.85 -27.42 -4.35
N TRP A 297 44.17 -26.36 -4.74
CA TRP A 297 42.86 -26.41 -5.38
C TRP A 297 42.94 -25.92 -6.83
N ARG A 298 41.99 -26.33 -7.67
CA ARG A 298 41.78 -25.75 -9.00
C ARG A 298 40.45 -24.98 -9.02
N PRO A 299 40.40 -23.77 -9.61
CA PRO A 299 41.50 -23.04 -10.28
C PRO A 299 42.36 -22.20 -9.32
N ASN A 300 43.68 -22.39 -9.27
CA ASN A 300 44.59 -21.56 -8.45
C ASN A 300 45.47 -20.63 -9.31
N ASP A 301 46.24 -19.78 -8.64
CA ASP A 301 47.20 -18.83 -9.22
C ASP A 301 48.55 -19.47 -9.58
N ILE A 302 48.74 -20.78 -9.38
CA ILE A 302 49.96 -21.49 -9.80
C ILE A 302 49.79 -21.92 -11.28
N ARG A 303 50.49 -21.26 -12.21
CA ARG A 303 50.50 -21.42 -13.69
C ARG A 303 49.57 -22.53 -14.24
N ASN A 304 48.37 -22.11 -14.61
CA ASN A 304 47.32 -22.98 -15.17
C ASN A 304 47.87 -23.77 -16.37
N GLY A 305 47.71 -25.10 -16.37
CA GLY A 305 48.09 -25.98 -17.49
C GLY A 305 49.43 -26.72 -17.39
N GLN A 306 50.31 -26.40 -16.44
CA GLN A 306 51.62 -27.07 -16.26
C GLN A 306 51.62 -28.27 -15.28
N TYR A 307 50.49 -28.55 -14.63
CA TYR A 307 50.35 -29.60 -13.61
C TYR A 307 49.32 -30.66 -13.99
N THR A 308 49.54 -31.89 -13.53
CA THR A 308 48.56 -32.98 -13.57
C THR A 308 48.13 -33.32 -12.15
N VAL A 309 46.89 -33.81 -12.00
CA VAL A 309 46.34 -34.24 -10.71
C VAL A 309 46.75 -35.69 -10.50
N ALA A 310 47.40 -36.00 -9.39
CA ALA A 310 47.66 -37.37 -9.01
C ALA A 310 46.33 -38.07 -8.71
N ALA A 311 46.01 -39.11 -9.49
CA ALA A 311 44.77 -39.85 -9.31
C ALA A 311 44.78 -40.55 -7.94
N LEU A 312 43.82 -40.21 -7.07
CA LEU A 312 43.52 -40.90 -5.80
C LEU A 312 42.23 -41.71 -6.02
N CYS A 313 42.23 -43.02 -5.73
CA CYS A 313 41.07 -43.86 -6.02
C CYS A 313 40.62 -44.68 -4.80
N LYS A 314 39.61 -44.18 -4.08
CA LYS A 314 38.60 -45.01 -3.39
C LYS A 314 37.26 -44.26 -3.18
N ARG A 315 36.16 -45.00 -3.35
CA ARG A 315 34.76 -44.53 -3.41
C ARG A 315 34.26 -44.06 -2.03
N THR A 316 34.29 -42.75 -1.73
CA THR A 316 33.20 -42.01 -1.04
C THR A 316 33.53 -40.55 -0.72
N ILE A 317 34.74 -40.21 -0.25
CA ILE A 317 35.04 -38.86 0.26
C ILE A 317 35.64 -37.94 -0.82
N ASP A 318 36.46 -38.47 -1.73
CA ASP A 318 37.09 -37.71 -2.84
C ASP A 318 36.13 -37.25 -3.96
N ARG A 319 34.84 -37.61 -3.88
CA ARG A 319 33.83 -37.25 -4.91
C ARG A 319 33.00 -36.02 -4.58
N LYS A 320 33.04 -35.51 -3.33
CA LYS A 320 32.28 -34.31 -2.99
C LYS A 320 33.11 -33.07 -3.35
N PRO A 321 32.68 -32.26 -4.34
CA PRO A 321 33.38 -31.04 -4.69
C PRO A 321 33.27 -30.03 -3.53
N TRP A 322 34.34 -29.25 -3.33
CA TRP A 322 34.28 -28.10 -2.43
C TRP A 322 33.46 -27.01 -3.12
N ARG A 323 32.61 -26.32 -2.36
CA ARG A 323 31.66 -25.35 -2.90
C ARG A 323 32.05 -23.95 -2.42
N PHE A 324 32.21 -23.04 -3.37
CA PHE A 324 32.09 -21.62 -3.10
C PHE A 324 30.63 -21.30 -2.96
N VAL A 325 30.23 -20.72 -1.84
CA VAL A 325 28.84 -20.36 -1.61
C VAL A 325 28.73 -18.89 -1.24
N GLN A 326 27.75 -18.24 -1.82
CA GLN A 326 27.33 -16.89 -1.48
C GLN A 326 26.36 -16.99 -0.31
N VAL A 327 26.66 -16.28 0.76
CA VAL A 327 25.81 -16.22 1.95
C VAL A 327 25.54 -14.75 2.25
N ALA A 328 24.29 -14.43 2.53
CA ALA A 328 23.89 -13.08 2.94
C ALA A 328 23.00 -13.13 4.18
N TRP A 329 23.00 -12.04 4.93
CA TRP A 329 22.09 -11.79 6.02
C TRP A 329 20.63 -11.75 5.53
N THR A 330 19.73 -12.48 6.18
CA THR A 330 18.35 -12.69 5.69
C THR A 330 17.57 -11.40 5.48
N LYS A 331 17.74 -10.42 6.38
CA LYS A 331 17.05 -9.12 6.28
C LYS A 331 17.50 -8.26 5.09
N LEU A 332 18.65 -8.55 4.47
CA LEU A 332 19.13 -7.82 3.30
C LEU A 332 18.14 -7.88 2.13
N LYS A 333 17.40 -9.00 2.00
CA LYS A 333 16.34 -9.17 0.99
C LYS A 333 15.25 -8.11 1.12
N ASP A 334 15.01 -7.64 2.33
CA ASP A 334 13.97 -6.67 2.65
C ASP A 334 14.50 -5.24 2.68
N THR A 335 15.70 -5.02 3.21
CA THR A 335 16.28 -3.69 3.43
C THR A 335 17.01 -3.14 2.20
N ALA A 336 17.52 -4.02 1.34
CA ALA A 336 18.21 -3.68 0.10
C ALA A 336 17.97 -4.75 -0.98
N PRO A 337 16.73 -4.90 -1.50
CA PRO A 337 16.35 -5.97 -2.43
C PRO A 337 17.18 -5.98 -3.72
N ASP A 338 17.56 -4.81 -4.23
CA ASP A 338 18.40 -4.70 -5.43
C ASP A 338 19.83 -5.23 -5.19
N VAL A 339 20.35 -5.02 -3.98
CA VAL A 339 21.67 -5.53 -3.56
C VAL A 339 21.60 -7.04 -3.41
N TYR A 340 20.53 -7.56 -2.78
CA TYR A 340 20.30 -9.00 -2.68
C TYR A 340 20.16 -9.66 -4.07
N SER A 341 19.40 -9.05 -5.00
CA SER A 341 19.26 -9.55 -6.36
C SER A 341 20.56 -9.51 -7.15
N LEU A 342 21.41 -8.51 -6.92
CA LEU A 342 22.75 -8.46 -7.49
C LEU A 342 23.60 -9.65 -7.01
N VAL A 343 23.59 -9.96 -5.71
CA VAL A 343 24.32 -11.13 -5.18
C VAL A 343 23.82 -12.41 -5.86
N GLU A 344 22.50 -12.60 -5.99
CA GLU A 344 21.90 -13.77 -6.64
C GLU A 344 22.32 -13.93 -8.12
N LYS A 345 22.48 -12.82 -8.84
CA LYS A 345 22.87 -12.83 -10.26
C LYS A 345 24.36 -12.97 -10.50
N MET A 346 25.19 -12.52 -9.56
CA MET A 346 26.65 -12.58 -9.67
C MET A 346 27.12 -14.03 -9.64
N THR A 347 27.20 -14.64 -10.83
CA THR A 347 27.60 -16.03 -11.02
C THR A 347 28.59 -16.14 -12.17
N PHE A 348 29.62 -16.96 -12.00
CA PHE A 348 30.71 -17.11 -12.97
C PHE A 348 30.79 -18.52 -13.52
N THR A 349 31.00 -18.65 -14.83
CA THR A 349 31.40 -19.93 -15.43
C THR A 349 32.87 -20.27 -15.15
N GLN A 350 33.26 -21.52 -15.41
CA GLN A 350 34.63 -22.00 -15.21
C GLN A 350 35.66 -21.23 -16.05
N GLN A 351 35.25 -20.80 -17.23
CA GLN A 351 36.10 -20.06 -18.15
C GLN A 351 36.25 -18.60 -17.70
N GLU A 352 35.16 -17.94 -17.30
CA GLU A 352 35.18 -16.55 -16.83
C GLU A 352 35.97 -16.40 -15.54
N TYR A 353 35.79 -17.33 -14.60
CA TYR A 353 36.55 -17.34 -13.35
C TYR A 353 38.05 -17.59 -13.60
N GLY A 354 38.39 -18.39 -14.61
CA GLY A 354 39.78 -18.56 -15.07
C GLY A 354 40.37 -17.28 -15.66
N LYS A 355 39.62 -16.58 -16.52
CA LYS A 355 40.03 -15.29 -17.09
C LYS A 355 40.22 -14.22 -16.01
N LEU A 356 39.39 -14.23 -14.96
CA LEU A 356 39.53 -13.32 -13.83
C LEU A 356 40.88 -13.49 -13.12
N LEU A 357 41.30 -14.74 -12.90
CA LEU A 357 42.61 -15.07 -12.34
C LEU A 357 43.78 -14.70 -13.26
N GLU A 358 43.65 -14.90 -14.56
CA GLU A 358 44.67 -14.51 -15.55
C GLU A 358 44.83 -12.97 -15.62
N SER A 359 43.71 -12.24 -15.56
CA SER A 359 43.69 -10.77 -15.46
C SER A 359 44.42 -10.30 -14.19
N TYR A 360 44.18 -10.96 -13.05
CA TYR A 360 44.90 -10.67 -11.82
C TYR A 360 46.40 -10.92 -11.93
N GLN A 361 46.82 -12.07 -12.47
CA GLN A 361 48.24 -12.42 -12.60
C GLN A 361 49.00 -11.42 -13.47
N SER A 362 48.42 -11.06 -14.62
CA SER A 362 49.05 -10.12 -15.55
C SER A 362 49.12 -8.69 -15.00
N LYS A 363 48.02 -8.20 -14.40
CA LYS A 363 47.91 -6.82 -13.92
C LYS A 363 48.55 -6.59 -12.55
N ARG A 364 48.73 -7.64 -11.73
CA ARG A 364 49.50 -7.57 -10.47
C ARG A 364 50.96 -7.21 -10.72
N GLN A 365 51.57 -7.68 -11.81
CA GLN A 365 52.93 -7.32 -12.18
C GLN A 365 53.08 -5.81 -12.47
N GLN A 366 51.96 -5.14 -12.80
CA GLN A 366 51.87 -3.71 -13.06
C GLN A 366 51.50 -2.89 -11.80
N HIS A 367 51.56 -3.49 -10.60
CA HIS A 367 51.25 -2.84 -9.31
C HIS A 367 49.84 -2.23 -9.20
N LYS A 368 48.87 -2.72 -9.98
CA LYS A 368 47.46 -2.29 -9.89
C LYS A 368 46.77 -2.84 -8.64
N SER A 369 45.91 -2.03 -8.02
CA SER A 369 45.07 -2.41 -6.89
C SER A 369 43.96 -3.39 -7.28
N PHE A 370 43.37 -4.10 -6.30
CA PHE A 370 42.24 -5.01 -6.56
C PHE A 370 41.03 -4.29 -7.17
N HIS A 371 40.73 -3.06 -6.73
CA HIS A 371 39.68 -2.24 -7.28
C HIS A 371 39.93 -1.90 -8.76
N GLN A 372 41.15 -1.48 -9.13
CA GLN A 372 41.52 -1.20 -10.52
C GLN A 372 41.45 -2.46 -11.41
N ILE A 373 41.87 -3.61 -10.89
CA ILE A 373 41.80 -4.87 -11.64
C ILE A 373 40.34 -5.31 -11.83
N ALA A 374 39.51 -5.20 -10.79
CA ALA A 374 38.07 -5.49 -10.86
C ALA A 374 37.36 -4.58 -11.88
N CYS A 375 37.60 -3.27 -11.81
CA CYS A 375 37.06 -2.29 -12.75
C CYS A 375 37.45 -2.62 -14.19
N SER A 376 38.74 -2.85 -14.45
CA SER A 376 39.21 -3.20 -15.78
C SER A 376 38.65 -4.54 -16.25
N PHE A 377 38.46 -5.52 -15.37
CA PHE A 377 37.86 -6.81 -15.75
C PHE A 377 36.38 -6.67 -16.12
N LEU A 378 35.61 -5.88 -15.38
CA LEU A 378 34.22 -5.58 -15.73
C LEU A 378 34.12 -4.84 -17.07
N HIS A 379 35.06 -3.94 -17.36
CA HIS A 379 35.16 -3.25 -18.65
C HIS A 379 35.48 -4.22 -19.80
N ASP A 380 36.49 -5.08 -19.61
CA ASP A 380 36.93 -6.06 -20.59
C ASP A 380 35.85 -7.14 -20.87
N ASN A 381 34.81 -7.25 -20.01
CA ASN A 381 33.76 -8.28 -20.09
C ASN A 381 32.35 -7.68 -19.92
N GLU A 382 31.96 -6.75 -20.81
CA GLU A 382 30.66 -6.07 -20.76
C GLU A 382 29.45 -7.03 -20.68
N ALA A 383 29.52 -8.20 -21.31
CA ALA A 383 28.46 -9.21 -21.23
C ALA A 383 28.18 -9.69 -19.79
N LEU A 384 29.22 -9.81 -18.95
CA LEU A 384 29.06 -10.15 -17.54
C LEU A 384 28.40 -9.02 -16.76
N LEU A 385 28.74 -7.77 -17.09
CA LEU A 385 28.10 -6.59 -16.49
C LEU A 385 26.59 -6.58 -16.79
N HIS A 386 26.21 -6.84 -18.05
CA HIS A 386 24.80 -6.96 -18.45
C HIS A 386 24.09 -8.14 -17.77
N GLN A 387 24.76 -9.29 -17.64
CA GLN A 387 24.22 -10.44 -16.92
C GLN A 387 23.96 -10.14 -15.44
N PHE A 388 24.88 -9.46 -14.78
CA PHE A 388 24.77 -9.09 -13.36
C PHE A 388 23.85 -7.90 -13.13
N SER A 389 23.54 -7.14 -14.17
CA SER A 389 22.72 -5.94 -14.07
C SER A 389 21.33 -6.24 -13.45
N VAL A 390 20.97 -5.41 -12.49
CA VAL A 390 19.63 -5.36 -11.90
C VAL A 390 18.89 -4.21 -12.57
N ARG A 391 17.61 -4.40 -12.90
CA ARG A 391 16.76 -3.30 -13.38
C ARG A 391 16.50 -2.38 -12.20
N VAL A 392 17.38 -1.40 -12.04
CA VAL A 392 17.19 -0.34 -11.07
C VAL A 392 16.17 0.61 -11.66
N ALA A 393 14.96 0.64 -11.11
CA ALA A 393 14.06 1.75 -11.38
C ALA A 393 14.79 3.04 -10.97
N ASP A 394 14.77 4.06 -11.84
CA ASP A 394 15.52 5.32 -11.61
C ASP A 394 15.21 5.95 -10.25
N LYS A 395 14.03 5.64 -9.68
CA LYS A 395 13.58 6.03 -8.35
C LYS A 395 12.90 4.84 -7.63
N PRO A 396 13.11 4.63 -6.32
CA PRO A 396 12.34 3.71 -5.50
C PRO A 396 10.82 3.93 -5.59
N MET A 397 10.05 2.84 -5.48
CA MET A 397 8.59 2.86 -5.62
C MET A 397 7.89 3.04 -4.27
N LEU A 398 6.90 3.93 -4.22
CA LEU A 398 5.93 4.09 -3.14
C LEU A 398 4.55 3.66 -3.64
N HIS A 399 3.76 3.03 -2.78
CA HIS A 399 2.49 2.43 -3.15
C HIS A 399 1.32 3.06 -2.38
N ILE A 400 0.20 3.27 -3.07
CA ILE A 400 -1.10 3.54 -2.46
C ILE A 400 -2.00 2.33 -2.73
N GLY A 401 -2.58 1.73 -1.69
CA GLY A 401 -3.55 0.64 -1.84
C GLY A 401 -4.90 1.22 -2.26
N GLY A 402 -5.36 0.97 -3.48
CA GLY A 402 -6.62 1.52 -3.98
C GLY A 402 -7.76 0.51 -3.92
N ILE A 403 -8.83 0.80 -3.19
CA ILE A 403 -10.04 -0.05 -3.11
C ILE A 403 -11.19 0.65 -3.84
N PHE A 404 -11.48 0.19 -5.05
CA PHE A 404 -12.47 0.78 -5.96
C PHE A 404 -13.63 -0.19 -6.24
N PRO A 405 -14.86 0.30 -6.46
CA PRO A 405 -15.99 -0.54 -6.89
C PRO A 405 -15.92 -0.79 -8.41
N ILE A 406 -14.98 -1.62 -8.85
CA ILE A 406 -14.75 -1.92 -10.29
C ILE A 406 -15.85 -2.86 -10.81
N SER A 407 -16.34 -3.77 -9.98
CA SER A 407 -17.50 -4.60 -10.27
C SER A 407 -18.54 -4.54 -9.14
N GLY A 408 -19.67 -5.25 -9.27
CA GLY A 408 -20.78 -5.23 -8.30
C GLY A 408 -21.90 -4.23 -8.62
N ILE A 409 -22.82 -4.03 -7.66
CA ILE A 409 -24.06 -3.23 -7.81
C ILE A 409 -23.73 -1.74 -8.04
N TYR A 410 -22.65 -1.27 -7.40
CA TYR A 410 -22.10 0.08 -7.54
C TYR A 410 -20.99 0.19 -8.59
N ASN A 411 -21.01 -0.62 -9.66
CA ASN A 411 -20.20 -0.46 -10.90
C ASN A 411 -20.54 0.86 -11.66
N ARG A 412 -20.96 1.90 -10.93
CA ARG A 412 -21.51 3.16 -11.41
C ARG A 412 -20.61 4.35 -11.05
N VAL A 413 -19.56 4.16 -10.24
CA VAL A 413 -18.56 5.19 -9.93
C VAL A 413 -17.43 5.17 -10.97
N GLY A 414 -17.81 5.25 -12.25
CA GLY A 414 -16.86 5.25 -13.37
C GLY A 414 -15.90 6.44 -13.30
N GLY A 415 -14.65 6.25 -13.71
CA GLY A 415 -13.67 7.33 -13.82
C GLY A 415 -12.95 7.77 -12.53
N VAL A 416 -13.36 7.33 -11.34
CA VAL A 416 -12.59 7.63 -10.10
C VAL A 416 -11.17 7.07 -10.14
N LEU A 417 -11.00 5.82 -10.58
CA LEU A 417 -9.68 5.23 -10.77
C LEU A 417 -8.85 6.03 -11.80
N THR A 418 -9.50 6.55 -12.85
CA THR A 418 -8.86 7.39 -13.86
C THR A 418 -8.36 8.70 -13.25
N ALA A 419 -9.17 9.36 -12.42
CA ALA A 419 -8.76 10.56 -11.70
C ALA A 419 -7.59 10.27 -10.74
N ALA A 420 -7.63 9.16 -9.99
CA ALA A 420 -6.52 8.76 -9.13
C ALA A 420 -5.21 8.55 -9.93
N ARG A 421 -5.26 7.85 -11.08
CA ARG A 421 -4.10 7.69 -11.97
C ARG A 421 -3.58 9.02 -12.52
N MET A 422 -4.47 9.94 -12.89
CA MET A 422 -4.07 11.29 -13.33
C MET A 422 -3.29 12.05 -12.24
N ALA A 423 -3.66 11.88 -10.96
CA ALA A 423 -2.91 12.47 -9.86
C ALA A 423 -1.51 11.86 -9.75
N ILE A 424 -1.40 10.52 -9.79
CA ILE A 424 -0.11 9.80 -9.82
C ILE A 424 0.79 10.31 -10.94
N ASP A 425 0.24 10.47 -12.16
CA ASP A 425 0.99 10.96 -13.31
C ASP A 425 1.42 12.42 -13.17
N SER A 426 0.60 13.27 -12.55
CA SER A 426 0.99 14.66 -12.25
C SER A 426 2.12 14.72 -11.20
N ILE A 427 2.03 13.91 -10.14
CA ILE A 427 3.02 13.87 -9.05
C ILE A 427 4.35 13.34 -9.56
N ASN A 428 4.35 12.22 -10.28
CA ASN A 428 5.59 11.61 -10.80
C ASN A 428 6.33 12.48 -11.83
N ARG A 429 5.65 13.42 -12.48
CA ARG A 429 6.25 14.41 -13.39
C ARG A 429 6.74 15.66 -12.68
N ASN A 430 6.38 15.86 -11.42
CA ASN A 430 6.78 17.04 -10.66
C ASN A 430 8.16 16.82 -10.04
N GLU A 431 9.11 17.74 -10.30
CA GLU A 431 10.47 17.64 -9.78
C GLU A 431 10.61 18.11 -8.32
N ASN A 432 9.60 18.81 -7.79
CA ASN A 432 9.63 19.41 -6.44
C ASN A 432 9.01 18.53 -5.34
N ILE A 433 8.25 17.51 -5.73
CA ILE A 433 7.49 16.63 -4.83
C ILE A 433 7.94 15.20 -5.08
N LEU A 434 8.32 14.49 -4.02
CA LEU A 434 8.80 13.11 -4.10
C LEU A 434 9.89 12.94 -5.16
N LYS A 435 10.83 13.89 -5.24
CA LYS A 435 11.85 13.96 -6.29
C LYS A 435 12.65 12.66 -6.44
N ASP A 436 12.88 11.96 -5.34
CA ASP A 436 13.68 10.73 -5.28
C ASP A 436 12.83 9.46 -5.37
N PHE A 437 11.50 9.56 -5.49
CA PHE A 437 10.56 8.44 -5.47
C PHE A 437 9.64 8.43 -6.68
N LYS A 438 9.03 7.28 -6.96
CA LYS A 438 7.95 7.13 -7.92
C LYS A 438 6.74 6.52 -7.23
N LEU A 439 5.58 7.13 -7.42
CA LEU A 439 4.33 6.72 -6.82
C LEU A 439 3.54 5.79 -7.77
N GLU A 440 2.94 4.73 -7.24
CA GLU A 440 2.07 3.80 -7.95
C GLU A 440 0.83 3.46 -7.11
N ILE A 441 -0.29 3.18 -7.79
CA ILE A 441 -1.52 2.74 -7.14
C ILE A 441 -1.75 1.24 -7.36
N LEU A 442 -1.95 0.52 -6.26
CA LEU A 442 -2.27 -0.91 -6.27
C LEU A 442 -3.78 -1.10 -6.37
N GLU A 443 -4.27 -1.42 -7.55
CA GLU A 443 -5.71 -1.46 -7.85
C GLU A 443 -6.39 -2.71 -7.30
N GLY A 444 -7.40 -2.52 -6.47
CA GLY A 444 -8.21 -3.58 -5.87
C GLY A 444 -9.70 -3.34 -6.09
N ASP A 445 -10.38 -4.35 -6.64
CA ASP A 445 -11.83 -4.35 -6.70
C ASP A 445 -12.44 -4.72 -5.33
N GLY A 446 -13.20 -3.80 -4.75
CA GLY A 446 -13.87 -3.94 -3.47
C GLY A 446 -15.35 -4.34 -3.59
N GLN A 447 -15.96 -4.24 -4.78
CA GLN A 447 -17.36 -4.62 -5.06
C GLN A 447 -18.45 -3.98 -4.18
N CYS A 448 -18.07 -3.00 -3.36
CA CYS A 448 -18.88 -2.52 -2.24
C CYS A 448 -19.42 -3.65 -1.34
N ALA A 449 -18.64 -4.73 -1.19
CA ALA A 449 -18.95 -5.84 -0.29
C ALA A 449 -17.95 -5.85 0.88
N GLN A 450 -18.44 -5.98 2.11
CA GLN A 450 -17.62 -5.88 3.34
C GLN A 450 -16.49 -6.91 3.39
N ASP A 451 -16.78 -8.16 3.04
CA ASP A 451 -15.85 -9.27 3.02
C ASP A 451 -14.76 -9.09 1.94
N VAL A 452 -15.15 -8.61 0.75
CA VAL A 452 -14.22 -8.35 -0.36
C VAL A 452 -13.29 -7.19 -0.02
N VAL A 453 -13.82 -6.08 0.53
CA VAL A 453 -13.02 -4.93 0.97
C VAL A 453 -12.01 -5.34 2.05
N MET A 454 -12.44 -6.11 3.05
CA MET A 454 -11.55 -6.61 4.09
C MET A 454 -10.46 -7.51 3.51
N LYS A 455 -10.80 -8.44 2.60
CA LYS A 455 -9.81 -9.27 1.90
C LYS A 455 -8.78 -8.43 1.14
N ARG A 456 -9.19 -7.35 0.47
CA ARG A 456 -8.26 -6.44 -0.22
C ARG A 456 -7.33 -5.74 0.75
N TYR A 457 -7.87 -5.20 1.84
CA TYR A 457 -7.09 -4.56 2.89
C TYR A 457 -6.03 -5.52 3.48
N ILE A 458 -6.44 -6.73 3.86
CA ILE A 458 -5.52 -7.76 4.39
C ILE A 458 -4.39 -8.03 3.38
N ASN A 459 -4.71 -8.22 2.10
CA ASN A 459 -3.69 -8.45 1.07
C ASN A 459 -2.68 -7.30 0.96
N TYR A 460 -3.07 -6.05 1.21
CA TYR A 460 -2.12 -4.93 1.17
C TYR A 460 -1.18 -4.94 2.38
N VAL A 461 -1.69 -5.24 3.58
CA VAL A 461 -0.89 -5.22 4.81
C VAL A 461 -0.05 -6.48 5.03
N THR A 462 -0.39 -7.60 4.38
CA THR A 462 0.39 -8.85 4.48
C THR A 462 1.37 -9.05 3.33
N ASN A 463 1.36 -8.20 2.31
CA ASN A 463 2.25 -8.33 1.15
C ASN A 463 3.59 -7.65 1.41
N SER A 464 4.65 -8.12 0.75
CA SER A 464 5.97 -7.49 0.68
C SER A 464 5.95 -6.00 0.34
N THR A 465 4.93 -5.52 -0.39
CA THR A 465 4.77 -4.10 -0.74
C THR A 465 4.37 -3.22 0.44
N TYR A 466 3.93 -3.81 1.57
CA TYR A 466 3.49 -3.08 2.76
C TYR A 466 4.53 -2.08 3.26
N LYS A 467 5.83 -2.41 3.27
CA LYS A 467 6.88 -1.48 3.73
C LYS A 467 6.95 -0.16 2.95
N SER A 468 6.44 -0.16 1.72
CA SER A 468 6.37 0.99 0.82
C SER A 468 4.96 1.55 0.65
N LEU A 469 3.98 1.03 1.42
CA LEU A 469 2.57 1.40 1.34
C LEU A 469 2.31 2.67 2.16
N ILE A 470 2.10 3.80 1.51
CA ILE A 470 1.91 5.07 2.22
C ILE A 470 0.47 5.30 2.71
N GLY A 471 -0.48 4.51 2.20
CA GLY A 471 -1.85 4.47 2.71
C GLY A 471 -2.85 3.82 1.78
N ILE A 472 -4.12 3.84 2.21
CA ILE A 472 -5.24 3.24 1.48
C ILE A 472 -6.15 4.35 0.96
N LEU A 473 -6.40 4.33 -0.36
CA LEU A 473 -7.39 5.15 -1.03
C LEU A 473 -8.69 4.35 -1.19
N GLY A 474 -9.78 4.84 -0.61
CA GLY A 474 -11.06 4.13 -0.53
C GLY A 474 -11.24 3.38 0.80
N PRO A 475 -12.28 2.53 0.93
CA PRO A 475 -13.27 2.14 -0.05
C PRO A 475 -14.27 3.26 -0.36
N ALA A 476 -15.05 3.04 -1.43
CA ALA A 476 -16.08 3.97 -1.87
C ALA A 476 -17.33 3.97 -0.98
N CYS A 477 -17.82 2.78 -0.60
CA CYS A 477 -19.10 2.62 0.05
C CYS A 477 -18.98 2.75 1.58
N THR A 478 -19.85 3.57 2.18
CA THR A 478 -19.88 3.86 3.62
C THR A 478 -20.00 2.59 4.47
N GLU A 479 -20.79 1.62 4.02
CA GLU A 479 -21.07 0.39 4.77
C GLU A 479 -19.88 -0.56 4.86
N THR A 480 -18.94 -0.49 3.90
CA THR A 480 -17.76 -1.36 3.87
C THR A 480 -16.56 -0.81 4.62
N LEU A 481 -16.66 0.44 5.08
CA LEU A 481 -15.57 1.16 5.71
C LEU A 481 -15.31 0.71 7.17
N GLU A 482 -16.38 0.46 7.93
CA GLU A 482 -16.31 0.15 9.37
C GLU A 482 -15.31 -0.95 9.77
N PRO A 483 -15.29 -2.13 9.12
CA PRO A 483 -14.39 -3.19 9.55
C PRO A 483 -12.91 -2.82 9.31
N ILE A 484 -12.58 -2.06 8.25
CA ILE A 484 -11.18 -1.72 7.96
C ILE A 484 -10.68 -0.54 8.79
N VAL A 485 -11.49 0.46 9.09
CA VAL A 485 -11.05 1.62 9.90
C VAL A 485 -10.79 1.23 11.35
N GLY A 486 -11.48 0.20 11.87
CA GLY A 486 -11.19 -0.36 13.18
C GLY A 486 -9.88 -1.16 13.22
N VAL A 487 -9.52 -1.82 12.11
CA VAL A 487 -8.28 -2.64 12.01
C VAL A 487 -7.06 -1.79 11.63
N ALA A 488 -7.26 -0.68 10.91
CA ALA A 488 -6.22 0.23 10.43
C ALA A 488 -5.24 0.69 11.50
N GLN A 489 -5.72 0.82 12.75
CA GLN A 489 -4.90 1.22 13.88
C GLN A 489 -3.84 0.20 14.30
N HIS A 490 -4.06 -1.08 14.00
CA HIS A 490 -3.13 -2.16 14.35
C HIS A 490 -2.03 -2.36 13.30
N TYR A 491 -2.23 -1.82 12.09
CA TYR A 491 -1.27 -1.90 10.99
C TYR A 491 -0.73 -0.52 10.59
N ASN A 492 -0.96 0.52 11.39
CA ASN A 492 -0.44 1.87 11.10
C ASN A 492 -0.66 2.26 9.62
N THR A 493 -1.90 2.14 9.15
CA THR A 493 -2.29 2.49 7.77
C THR A 493 -3.29 3.64 7.77
N PRO A 494 -2.99 4.78 7.14
CA PRO A 494 -3.96 5.86 6.98
C PRO A 494 -4.93 5.49 5.86
N ILE A 495 -6.22 5.77 6.07
CA ILE A 495 -7.28 5.49 5.11
C ILE A 495 -7.93 6.82 4.72
N ILE A 496 -7.94 7.14 3.42
CA ILE A 496 -8.64 8.30 2.86
C ILE A 496 -9.75 7.80 1.94
N SER A 497 -11.02 7.95 2.35
CA SER A 497 -12.14 7.67 1.45
C SER A 497 -12.50 8.90 0.60
N TYR A 498 -12.80 8.65 -0.67
CA TYR A 498 -13.21 9.67 -1.63
C TYR A 498 -14.73 9.75 -1.85
N SER A 499 -15.52 8.83 -1.28
CA SER A 499 -17.00 8.82 -1.46
C SER A 499 -17.83 8.32 -0.27
N ALA A 500 -17.21 7.94 0.86
CA ALA A 500 -17.96 7.52 2.05
C ALA A 500 -18.45 8.71 2.89
N GLU A 501 -19.69 9.13 2.67
CA GLU A 501 -20.29 10.32 3.31
C GLU A 501 -20.83 10.11 4.73
N GLY A 502 -21.03 8.86 5.17
CA GLY A 502 -21.78 8.57 6.41
C GLY A 502 -21.16 9.13 7.70
N ALA A 503 -22.02 9.51 8.66
CA ALA A 503 -21.65 10.26 9.85
C ALA A 503 -20.96 9.44 10.96
N LEU A 504 -21.04 8.09 10.94
CA LEU A 504 -20.43 7.24 11.97
C LEU A 504 -18.93 7.46 12.19
N PHE A 505 -18.21 7.89 11.16
CA PHE A 505 -16.75 7.86 11.14
C PHE A 505 -16.08 9.15 11.62
N SER A 506 -16.86 10.08 12.17
CA SER A 506 -16.40 11.43 12.53
C SER A 506 -15.75 11.51 13.92
N LYS A 507 -15.87 10.44 14.72
CA LYS A 507 -15.23 10.35 16.05
C LYS A 507 -13.76 9.95 15.92
N ARG A 508 -12.87 10.94 15.96
CA ARG A 508 -11.41 10.78 15.93
C ARG A 508 -10.88 9.83 17.02
N GLU A 509 -11.51 9.81 18.19
CA GLU A 509 -11.12 8.89 19.29
C GLU A 509 -11.30 7.42 18.89
N LYS A 510 -12.32 7.12 18.07
CA LYS A 510 -12.63 5.75 17.63
C LYS A 510 -11.86 5.40 16.35
N TYR A 511 -11.67 6.36 15.45
CA TYR A 511 -11.05 6.14 14.13
C TYR A 511 -9.95 7.18 13.86
N PRO A 512 -8.78 7.09 14.54
CA PRO A 512 -7.75 8.13 14.51
C PRO A 512 -7.03 8.24 13.15
N TYR A 513 -7.02 7.16 12.36
CA TYR A 513 -6.28 7.06 11.08
C TYR A 513 -7.20 7.13 9.85
N PHE A 514 -8.48 7.45 10.06
CA PHE A 514 -9.44 7.63 8.98
C PHE A 514 -9.64 9.11 8.64
N PHE A 515 -9.64 9.39 7.34
CA PHE A 515 -9.89 10.69 6.73
C PHE A 515 -10.78 10.51 5.50
N ARG A 516 -11.38 11.61 5.03
CA ARG A 516 -12.12 11.64 3.76
C ARG A 516 -12.04 12.99 3.08
N THR A 517 -11.87 12.98 1.76
CA THR A 517 -11.86 14.20 0.94
C THR A 517 -13.26 14.64 0.52
N ILE A 518 -14.22 13.71 0.50
CA ILE A 518 -15.64 14.03 0.40
C ILE A 518 -16.14 14.60 1.74
N PRO A 519 -17.03 15.62 1.75
CA PRO A 519 -17.65 16.07 2.99
C PRO A 519 -18.53 14.99 3.63
N GLU A 520 -18.76 15.18 4.92
CA GLU A 520 -19.72 14.39 5.68
C GLU A 520 -21.15 14.83 5.40
N ASN A 521 -22.08 13.87 5.27
CA ASN A 521 -23.51 14.15 5.10
C ASN A 521 -24.16 14.90 6.28
N HIS A 522 -23.49 14.94 7.43
CA HIS A 522 -23.85 15.73 8.59
C HIS A 522 -24.06 17.21 8.25
N ILE A 523 -23.37 17.74 7.24
CA ILE A 523 -23.57 19.11 6.78
C ILE A 523 -25.02 19.41 6.38
N TYR A 524 -25.75 18.41 5.88
CA TYR A 524 -27.13 18.57 5.42
C TYR A 524 -28.07 18.99 6.55
N ARG A 525 -27.81 18.63 7.81
CA ARG A 525 -28.65 19.08 8.94
C ARG A 525 -28.70 20.61 9.01
N PHE A 526 -27.56 21.26 8.81
CA PHE A 526 -27.45 22.71 8.90
C PHE A 526 -28.12 23.38 7.70
N VAL A 527 -28.00 22.76 6.52
CA VAL A 527 -28.71 23.20 5.31
C VAL A 527 -30.22 23.17 5.54
N TYR A 528 -30.76 22.07 6.08
CA TYR A 528 -32.18 21.96 6.40
C TYR A 528 -32.63 23.00 7.43
N LEU A 529 -31.88 23.20 8.51
CA LEU A 529 -32.22 24.22 9.53
C LEU A 529 -32.27 25.63 8.93
N LYS A 530 -31.31 26.00 8.09
CA LYS A 530 -31.30 27.30 7.41
C LYS A 530 -32.43 27.44 6.39
N LEU A 531 -32.74 26.36 5.66
CA LEU A 531 -33.86 26.34 4.72
C LEU A 531 -35.21 26.49 5.43
N LEU A 532 -35.43 25.75 6.52
CA LEU A 532 -36.63 25.86 7.36
C LEU A 532 -36.80 27.29 7.85
N GLN A 533 -35.72 27.93 8.32
CA GLN A 533 -35.75 29.34 8.74
C GLN A 533 -36.08 30.30 7.59
N ALA A 534 -35.44 30.14 6.42
CA ALA A 534 -35.63 31.01 5.26
C ALA A 534 -37.04 30.90 4.65
N LEU A 535 -37.63 29.71 4.66
CA LEU A 535 -38.95 29.41 4.11
C LEU A 535 -40.07 29.46 5.16
N GLN A 536 -39.73 29.81 6.40
CA GLN A 536 -40.64 29.86 7.56
C GLN A 536 -41.36 28.53 7.84
N TRP A 537 -40.73 27.40 7.47
CA TRP A 537 -41.21 26.07 7.81
C TRP A 537 -40.78 25.68 9.22
N ARG A 538 -41.65 25.01 9.95
CA ARG A 538 -41.44 24.54 11.33
C ARG A 538 -41.61 23.02 11.47
N ARG A 539 -42.16 22.36 10.47
CA ARG A 539 -42.46 20.93 10.45
C ARG A 539 -41.69 20.22 9.35
N LEU A 540 -41.11 19.07 9.70
CA LEU A 540 -40.35 18.21 8.79
C LEU A 540 -40.64 16.74 9.09
N ALA A 541 -40.72 15.90 8.06
CA ALA A 541 -40.76 14.44 8.20
C ALA A 541 -39.67 13.79 7.35
N ALA A 542 -39.35 12.54 7.66
CA ALA A 542 -38.44 11.73 6.87
C ALA A 542 -39.00 10.33 6.62
N LEU A 543 -38.69 9.79 5.43
CA LEU A 543 -38.93 8.42 5.02
C LEU A 543 -37.61 7.82 4.54
N THR A 544 -37.11 6.79 5.23
CA THR A 544 -35.79 6.23 4.95
C THR A 544 -35.78 4.71 4.96
N GLU A 545 -34.81 4.13 4.25
CA GLU A 545 -34.54 2.70 4.33
C GLU A 545 -33.83 2.33 5.63
N ASP A 546 -34.20 1.21 6.22
CA ASP A 546 -33.53 0.68 7.38
C ASP A 546 -32.15 0.08 7.02
N GLY A 547 -31.17 0.23 7.90
CA GLY A 547 -29.78 -0.18 7.64
C GLY A 547 -28.94 0.77 6.79
N HIS A 548 -29.55 1.71 6.05
CA HIS A 548 -28.82 2.63 5.17
C HIS A 548 -28.10 3.74 5.96
N LYS A 549 -26.76 3.68 6.02
CA LYS A 549 -25.91 4.58 6.84
C LYS A 549 -25.91 6.04 6.40
N TYR A 550 -26.41 6.35 5.21
CA TYR A 550 -26.49 7.75 4.72
C TYR A 550 -27.64 8.55 5.38
N SER A 551 -28.57 7.88 6.05
CA SER A 551 -29.72 8.52 6.73
C SER A 551 -29.43 8.98 8.16
N GLU A 552 -28.26 8.65 8.71
CA GLU A 552 -27.95 8.84 10.14
C GLU A 552 -27.95 10.29 10.61
N TYR A 553 -27.66 11.25 9.71
CA TYR A 553 -27.70 12.67 10.05
C TYR A 553 -29.11 13.15 10.48
N LEU A 554 -30.17 12.40 10.14
CA LEU A 554 -31.54 12.73 10.50
C LEU A 554 -31.79 12.68 12.01
N ASN A 555 -31.10 11.81 12.74
CA ASN A 555 -31.21 11.78 14.21
C ASN A 555 -30.61 13.05 14.82
N LEU A 556 -29.48 13.52 14.29
CA LEU A 556 -28.86 14.77 14.73
C LEU A 556 -29.72 15.98 14.33
N LEU A 557 -30.32 15.95 13.15
CA LEU A 557 -31.28 16.97 12.70
C LEU A 557 -32.51 17.01 13.62
N HIS A 558 -33.04 15.86 14.03
CA HIS A 558 -34.14 15.77 14.97
C HIS A 558 -33.82 16.48 16.28
N ASP A 559 -32.68 16.18 16.89
CA ASP A 559 -32.24 16.80 18.14
C ASP A 559 -32.05 18.32 17.99
N ASP A 560 -31.48 18.78 16.88
CA ASP A 560 -31.25 20.21 16.65
C ASP A 560 -32.55 20.97 16.34
N MET A 561 -33.51 20.34 15.65
CA MET A 561 -34.85 20.88 15.46
C MET A 561 -35.58 21.04 16.79
N GLN A 562 -35.53 20.03 17.67
CA GLN A 562 -36.15 20.10 19.00
C GLN A 562 -35.61 21.27 19.83
N LYS A 563 -34.29 21.50 19.83
CA LYS A 563 -33.66 22.62 20.54
C LYS A 563 -34.14 23.99 20.05
N LEU A 564 -34.46 24.09 18.76
CA LEU A 564 -34.96 25.31 18.13
C LEU A 564 -36.49 25.46 18.21
N GLY A 565 -37.18 24.55 18.89
CA GLY A 565 -38.64 24.55 18.98
C GLY A 565 -39.34 24.25 17.65
N LEU A 566 -38.64 23.55 16.74
CA LEU A 566 -39.20 23.04 15.49
C LEU A 566 -39.68 21.59 15.69
N ASN A 567 -40.67 21.15 14.92
CA ASN A 567 -41.29 19.84 15.07
C ASN A 567 -40.82 18.88 13.96
N PHE A 568 -40.12 17.82 14.35
CA PHE A 568 -39.83 16.71 13.45
C PHE A 568 -40.95 15.66 13.60
N VAL A 569 -41.92 15.69 12.67
CA VAL A 569 -43.21 15.01 12.74
C VAL A 569 -43.06 13.49 12.89
N THR A 570 -42.20 12.88 12.08
CA THR A 570 -41.88 11.44 12.17
C THR A 570 -40.66 11.14 11.30
N ASN A 571 -39.82 10.20 11.74
CA ASN A 571 -38.77 9.57 10.94
C ASN A 571 -39.18 8.10 10.71
N ARG A 572 -39.93 7.84 9.63
CA ARG A 572 -40.38 6.49 9.31
C ARG A 572 -39.29 5.73 8.56
N LYS A 573 -39.04 4.51 9.04
CA LYS A 573 -38.15 3.56 8.38
C LYS A 573 -38.94 2.41 7.79
N PHE A 574 -38.54 1.97 6.60
CA PHE A 574 -39.05 0.75 5.98
C PHE A 574 -37.90 -0.24 5.78
N PRO A 575 -38.15 -1.57 5.87
CA PRO A 575 -37.09 -2.56 5.76
C PRO A 575 -36.43 -2.47 4.39
N HIS A 576 -35.12 -2.63 4.31
CA HIS A 576 -34.43 -2.77 3.03
C HIS A 576 -34.66 -4.19 2.49
N ASP A 577 -35.12 -4.35 1.24
CA ASP A 577 -35.31 -5.67 0.64
C ASP A 577 -33.95 -6.24 0.22
N HIS A 578 -33.34 -7.06 1.07
CA HIS A 578 -32.08 -7.77 0.80
C HIS A 578 -32.23 -8.89 -0.24
N GLY A 579 -32.98 -8.67 -1.33
CA GLY A 579 -33.22 -9.60 -2.43
C GLY A 579 -31.97 -9.93 -3.25
N THR A 580 -30.99 -10.57 -2.60
CA THR A 580 -30.05 -11.60 -3.06
C THR A 580 -29.76 -11.62 -4.57
N HIS A 581 -28.56 -11.18 -4.95
CA HIS A 581 -27.65 -11.74 -5.98
C HIS A 581 -28.18 -12.22 -7.37
N ASN A 582 -29.48 -12.19 -7.66
CA ASN A 582 -30.15 -12.87 -8.78
C ASN A 582 -31.21 -11.99 -9.48
N GLY A 583 -31.32 -10.70 -9.15
CA GLY A 583 -32.07 -9.73 -9.97
C GLY A 583 -33.60 -9.84 -9.94
N THR A 584 -34.18 -10.37 -8.86
CA THR A 584 -35.63 -10.32 -8.64
C THR A 584 -35.96 -9.31 -7.53
N HIS A 585 -36.08 -8.03 -7.90
CA HIS A 585 -36.58 -6.98 -7.00
C HIS A 585 -38.09 -7.15 -6.86
N ARG A 586 -38.57 -7.50 -5.67
CA ARG A 586 -40.01 -7.55 -5.39
C ARG A 586 -40.45 -6.12 -5.06
N SER A 587 -41.53 -5.62 -5.68
CA SER A 587 -42.03 -4.29 -5.32
C SER A 587 -42.42 -4.26 -3.85
N GLN A 588 -41.82 -3.33 -3.10
CA GLN A 588 -42.25 -3.04 -1.75
C GLN A 588 -43.54 -2.24 -1.79
N ASP A 589 -44.51 -2.67 -0.98
CA ASP A 589 -45.75 -1.92 -0.79
C ASP A 589 -45.47 -0.70 0.10
N MET A 590 -45.44 0.47 -0.55
CA MET A 590 -45.18 1.75 0.11
C MET A 590 -46.46 2.46 0.59
N SER A 591 -47.65 1.91 0.29
CA SER A 591 -48.92 2.60 0.51
C SER A 591 -49.15 2.97 1.98
N GLN A 592 -48.87 2.05 2.92
CA GLN A 592 -49.06 2.29 4.34
C GLN A 592 -48.12 3.35 4.91
N TYR A 593 -46.87 3.39 4.44
CA TYR A 593 -45.87 4.36 4.90
C TYR A 593 -46.25 5.78 4.48
N LEU A 594 -46.70 5.96 3.23
CA LEU A 594 -47.15 7.26 2.74
C LEU A 594 -48.49 7.67 3.36
N ALA A 595 -49.40 6.71 3.60
CA ALA A 595 -50.66 6.98 4.28
C ALA A 595 -50.46 7.49 5.71
N ASP A 596 -49.48 6.96 6.46
CA ASP A 596 -49.14 7.47 7.79
C ASP A 596 -48.61 8.91 7.71
N LEU A 597 -47.71 9.23 6.77
CA LEU A 597 -47.20 10.60 6.56
C LEU A 597 -48.33 11.58 6.20
N LYS A 598 -49.23 11.16 5.29
CA LYS A 598 -50.40 11.94 4.88
C LYS A 598 -51.35 12.18 6.05
N SER A 599 -51.61 11.17 6.89
CA SER A 599 -52.49 11.29 8.06
C SER A 599 -51.98 12.30 9.09
N ARG A 600 -50.66 12.54 9.14
CA ARG A 600 -50.00 13.50 10.03
C ARG A 600 -49.84 14.90 9.41
N ASN A 601 -50.38 15.11 8.20
CA ASN A 601 -50.22 16.32 7.39
C ASN A 601 -48.74 16.74 7.25
N ALA A 602 -47.86 15.77 7.01
CA ALA A 602 -46.43 16.02 6.82
C ALA A 602 -46.14 16.49 5.38
N ARG A 603 -46.04 17.80 5.17
CA ARG A 603 -45.86 18.38 3.82
C ARG A 603 -44.42 18.46 3.34
N ILE A 604 -43.47 18.64 4.26
CA ILE A 604 -42.04 18.70 3.94
C ILE A 604 -41.41 17.35 4.29
N ILE A 605 -40.94 16.61 3.28
CA ILE A 605 -40.51 15.22 3.42
C ILE A 605 -39.09 15.03 2.90
N ILE A 606 -38.20 14.48 3.73
CA ILE A 606 -36.88 14.01 3.32
C ILE A 606 -36.96 12.53 2.96
N GLY A 607 -36.60 12.20 1.72
CA GLY A 607 -36.42 10.82 1.25
C GLY A 607 -34.96 10.38 1.36
N GLY A 608 -34.72 9.22 1.99
CA GLY A 608 -33.41 8.60 2.08
C GLY A 608 -33.47 7.13 1.71
N PHE A 609 -33.46 6.83 0.41
CA PHE A 609 -33.71 5.52 -0.16
C PHE A 609 -33.01 5.35 -1.52
N ASP A 610 -32.86 4.11 -1.97
CA ASP A 610 -32.18 3.74 -3.21
C ASP A 610 -33.07 3.95 -4.45
N GLU A 611 -32.48 3.76 -5.65
CA GLU A 611 -33.11 4.11 -6.93
C GLU A 611 -34.41 3.36 -7.22
N ASP A 612 -34.51 2.10 -6.84
CA ASP A 612 -35.68 1.23 -7.02
C ASP A 612 -36.80 1.61 -6.05
N ALA A 613 -36.47 1.78 -4.78
CA ALA A 613 -37.41 2.29 -3.79
C ALA A 613 -37.91 3.70 -4.16
N ALA A 614 -37.05 4.57 -4.70
CA ALA A 614 -37.45 5.90 -5.17
C ALA A 614 -38.55 5.83 -6.24
N ARG A 615 -38.46 4.92 -7.20
CA ARG A 615 -39.51 4.74 -8.22
C ARG A 615 -40.84 4.30 -7.59
N ALA A 616 -40.80 3.33 -6.67
CA ALA A 616 -41.99 2.84 -5.99
C ALA A 616 -42.65 3.92 -5.10
N ILE A 617 -41.85 4.64 -4.30
CA ILE A 617 -42.29 5.70 -3.40
C ILE A 617 -42.91 6.85 -4.18
N MET A 618 -42.25 7.32 -5.24
CA MET A 618 -42.77 8.46 -6.01
C MET A 618 -44.01 8.08 -6.82
N CYS A 619 -44.07 6.85 -7.35
CA CYS A 619 -45.29 6.33 -7.98
C CYS A 619 -46.46 6.30 -6.98
N GLU A 620 -46.22 5.85 -5.75
CA GLU A 620 -47.24 5.82 -4.71
C GLU A 620 -47.61 7.22 -4.22
N ALA A 621 -46.65 8.15 -4.13
CA ALA A 621 -46.90 9.54 -3.81
C ALA A 621 -47.83 10.20 -4.82
N TYR A 622 -47.66 9.90 -6.11
CA TYR A 622 -48.59 10.34 -7.16
C TYR A 622 -50.01 9.83 -6.92
N ARG A 623 -50.16 8.53 -6.65
CA ARG A 623 -51.47 7.90 -6.41
C ARG A 623 -52.18 8.46 -5.18
N GLN A 624 -51.43 8.80 -4.14
CA GLN A 624 -51.98 9.37 -2.92
C GLN A 624 -52.12 10.90 -2.95
N GLY A 625 -51.81 11.58 -4.07
CA GLY A 625 -51.86 13.04 -4.15
C GLY A 625 -50.90 13.71 -3.15
N MET A 626 -49.67 13.21 -3.10
CA MET A 626 -48.57 13.71 -2.26
C MET A 626 -47.45 14.31 -3.12
N THR A 627 -47.79 14.99 -4.21
CA THR A 627 -46.82 15.57 -5.15
C THR A 627 -46.61 17.06 -4.90
N GLY A 628 -45.64 17.65 -5.62
CA GLY A 628 -45.43 19.11 -5.62
C GLY A 628 -46.68 19.91 -6.00
N ARG A 629 -47.57 19.35 -6.82
CA ARG A 629 -48.85 19.98 -7.20
C ARG A 629 -49.89 19.97 -6.08
N ASP A 630 -49.76 19.01 -5.16
CA ASP A 630 -50.63 18.85 -4.00
C ASP A 630 -50.11 19.61 -2.76
N GLY A 631 -49.08 20.44 -2.94
CA GLY A 631 -48.47 21.24 -1.87
C GLY A 631 -47.46 20.48 -1.00
N TYR A 632 -46.86 19.39 -1.51
CA TYR A 632 -45.78 18.67 -0.82
C TYR A 632 -44.40 19.07 -1.35
N GLN A 633 -43.42 19.23 -0.47
CA GLN A 633 -42.03 19.40 -0.87
C GLN A 633 -41.24 18.13 -0.54
N TRP A 634 -40.74 17.47 -1.58
CA TRP A 634 -39.82 16.33 -1.44
C TRP A 634 -38.37 16.80 -1.54
N PHE A 635 -37.55 16.33 -0.61
CA PHE A 635 -36.09 16.33 -0.74
C PHE A 635 -35.62 14.93 -1.07
N LEU A 636 -35.11 14.74 -2.29
CA LEU A 636 -34.65 13.44 -2.76
C LEU A 636 -33.12 13.35 -2.77
N PRO A 637 -32.57 12.14 -2.67
CA PRO A 637 -31.13 11.95 -2.68
C PRO A 637 -30.43 12.42 -3.96
N THR A 638 -29.20 12.89 -3.83
CA THR A 638 -28.42 13.44 -4.95
C THR A 638 -28.05 12.42 -6.01
N TRP A 639 -27.80 11.17 -5.61
CA TRP A 639 -27.42 10.08 -6.52
C TRP A 639 -28.49 9.80 -7.58
N LEU A 640 -29.77 10.10 -7.30
CA LEU A 640 -30.85 10.00 -8.29
C LEU A 640 -30.63 10.99 -9.45
N SER A 641 -30.28 12.24 -9.15
CA SER A 641 -30.02 13.23 -10.21
C SER A 641 -28.71 12.99 -10.97
N GLN A 642 -27.73 12.32 -10.37
CA GLN A 642 -26.50 11.88 -11.07
C GLN A 642 -26.78 10.77 -12.12
N GLN A 643 -27.91 10.06 -12.04
CA GLN A 643 -28.37 9.15 -13.11
C GLN A 643 -28.94 9.93 -14.30
N GLU A 644 -29.66 11.03 -14.05
CA GLU A 644 -30.29 11.87 -15.08
C GLU A 644 -29.24 12.42 -16.04
N GLN A 645 -28.10 12.89 -15.50
CA GLN A 645 -26.96 13.37 -16.30
C GLN A 645 -26.31 12.28 -17.16
N ARG A 646 -26.48 10.99 -16.82
CA ARG A 646 -25.96 9.84 -17.58
C ARG A 646 -26.97 9.31 -18.62
N HIS A 647 -27.97 10.12 -18.99
CA HIS A 647 -29.06 9.77 -19.92
C HIS A 647 -29.89 8.54 -19.49
N ARG A 648 -29.94 8.23 -18.19
CA ARG A 648 -30.85 7.24 -17.62
C ARG A 648 -31.82 8.00 -16.73
N GLU A 649 -32.97 8.35 -17.29
CA GLU A 649 -34.11 8.86 -16.52
C GLU A 649 -34.44 7.84 -15.42
N TRP A 650 -33.99 8.07 -14.18
CA TRP A 650 -34.15 7.10 -13.08
C TRP A 650 -35.62 6.83 -12.77
N TYR A 651 -36.49 7.78 -13.11
CA TYR A 651 -37.93 7.75 -12.98
C TYR A 651 -38.63 7.01 -14.13
N ASN A 652 -37.90 6.51 -15.14
CA ASN A 652 -38.47 5.81 -16.30
C ASN A 652 -38.83 4.36 -15.94
N THR A 653 -39.97 4.20 -15.27
CA THR A 653 -40.54 2.92 -14.83
C THR A 653 -40.72 1.92 -15.97
N GLU A 654 -41.10 2.36 -17.18
CA GLU A 654 -41.26 1.49 -18.34
C GLU A 654 -39.94 0.81 -18.73
N TYR A 655 -38.83 1.55 -18.76
CA TYR A 655 -37.50 1.01 -19.02
C TYR A 655 -37.08 0.00 -17.96
N TYR A 656 -37.24 0.34 -16.68
CA TYR A 656 -36.78 -0.50 -15.57
C TYR A 656 -37.63 -1.76 -15.38
N ASN A 657 -38.96 -1.67 -15.54
CA ASN A 657 -39.85 -2.83 -15.53
C ASN A 657 -39.47 -3.84 -16.64
N GLN A 658 -39.11 -3.36 -17.83
CA GLN A 658 -38.73 -4.23 -18.96
C GLN A 658 -37.34 -4.86 -18.81
N HIS A 659 -36.35 -4.12 -18.30
CA HIS A 659 -34.94 -4.55 -18.32
C HIS A 659 -34.44 -5.11 -16.99
N PHE A 660 -35.09 -4.78 -15.87
CA PHE A 660 -34.66 -5.14 -14.51
C PHE A 660 -35.73 -5.90 -13.72
N ASN A 661 -36.81 -6.34 -14.39
CA ASN A 661 -37.91 -7.12 -13.80
C ASN A 661 -38.54 -6.42 -12.57
N GLU A 662 -38.58 -5.09 -12.59
CA GLU A 662 -39.28 -4.29 -11.60
C GLU A 662 -40.80 -4.31 -11.84
N SER A 663 -41.57 -4.03 -10.80
CA SER A 663 -43.04 -4.07 -10.82
C SER A 663 -43.67 -2.76 -10.33
N VAL A 664 -43.19 -1.62 -10.84
CA VAL A 664 -43.73 -0.29 -10.50
C VAL A 664 -44.78 0.12 -11.54
N ASN A 665 -46.05 0.20 -11.13
CA ASN A 665 -47.19 0.41 -12.03
C ASN A 665 -47.57 1.91 -12.15
N CYS A 666 -46.62 2.73 -12.62
CA CYS A 666 -46.84 4.11 -13.07
C CYS A 666 -46.19 4.31 -14.44
N THR A 667 -46.76 5.16 -15.28
CA THR A 667 -46.21 5.60 -16.57
C THR A 667 -45.15 6.68 -16.40
N ILE A 668 -44.34 6.92 -17.44
CA ILE A 668 -43.35 8.02 -17.43
C ILE A 668 -44.03 9.39 -17.21
N GLY A 669 -45.23 9.60 -17.76
CA GLY A 669 -45.99 10.84 -17.60
C GLY A 669 -46.41 11.08 -16.15
N GLU A 670 -46.93 10.05 -15.48
CA GLU A 670 -47.30 10.10 -14.06
C GLU A 670 -46.07 10.34 -13.18
N MET A 671 -44.97 9.64 -13.46
CA MET A 671 -43.71 9.83 -12.75
C MET A 671 -43.15 11.24 -12.90
N LYS A 672 -43.24 11.85 -14.08
CA LYS A 672 -42.84 13.25 -14.30
C LYS A 672 -43.63 14.22 -13.44
N VAL A 673 -44.92 13.95 -13.20
CA VAL A 673 -45.74 14.75 -12.28
C VAL A 673 -45.35 14.47 -10.83
N ALA A 674 -45.09 13.21 -10.48
CA ALA A 674 -44.70 12.81 -9.13
C ALA A 674 -43.45 13.53 -8.63
N ILE A 675 -42.44 13.65 -9.51
CA ILE A 675 -41.14 14.22 -9.19
C ILE A 675 -41.05 15.73 -9.48
N ASP A 676 -42.09 16.36 -10.02
CA ASP A 676 -42.02 17.79 -10.34
C ASP A 676 -41.79 18.63 -9.08
N GLY A 677 -40.77 19.49 -9.10
CA GLY A 677 -40.41 20.38 -7.99
C GLY A 677 -39.60 19.78 -6.85
N TYR A 678 -39.15 18.51 -6.92
CA TYR A 678 -38.28 17.94 -5.86
C TYR A 678 -36.96 18.71 -5.74
N MET A 679 -36.44 18.81 -4.53
CA MET A 679 -35.14 19.43 -4.24
C MET A 679 -34.09 18.37 -3.87
N SER A 680 -32.82 18.66 -4.11
CA SER A 680 -31.70 17.79 -3.72
C SER A 680 -30.48 18.62 -3.28
N LEU A 681 -29.69 18.07 -2.34
CA LEU A 681 -28.58 18.76 -1.68
C LEU A 681 -27.22 18.24 -2.13
N HIS A 682 -26.55 18.94 -3.04
CA HIS A 682 -25.32 18.51 -3.71
C HIS A 682 -24.06 19.09 -3.09
N PRO A 683 -23.15 18.28 -2.53
CA PRO A 683 -21.79 18.74 -2.25
C PRO A 683 -21.15 19.36 -3.51
N LYS A 684 -20.53 20.53 -3.37
CA LYS A 684 -19.77 21.14 -4.47
C LYS A 684 -18.54 20.28 -4.79
N ALA A 685 -18.68 19.45 -5.82
CA ALA A 685 -17.69 18.45 -6.23
C ALA A 685 -16.42 19.04 -6.85
N TYR A 686 -16.54 20.19 -7.50
CA TYR A 686 -15.44 20.88 -8.18
C TYR A 686 -15.39 22.34 -7.77
N ALA A 687 -14.18 22.89 -7.67
CA ALA A 687 -14.00 24.33 -7.61
C ALA A 687 -14.41 25.01 -8.93
N ASP A 688 -14.41 26.34 -8.89
CA ASP A 688 -14.72 27.17 -10.05
C ASP A 688 -13.71 26.90 -11.18
N ASP A 689 -14.18 26.97 -12.42
CA ASP A 689 -13.41 26.53 -13.59
C ASP A 689 -12.11 27.32 -13.80
N ASN A 690 -12.06 28.58 -13.35
CA ASN A 690 -10.89 29.45 -13.39
C ASN A 690 -9.93 29.27 -12.20
N ALA A 691 -10.30 28.52 -11.16
CA ALA A 691 -9.48 28.31 -9.99
C ALA A 691 -8.21 27.53 -10.35
N THR A 692 -7.07 27.97 -9.82
CA THR A 692 -5.77 27.32 -10.01
C THR A 692 -5.53 26.28 -8.92
N MET A 693 -5.14 25.08 -9.34
CA MET A 693 -4.82 23.94 -8.49
C MET A 693 -3.33 23.92 -8.09
N GLN A 694 -2.97 23.04 -7.16
CA GLN A 694 -1.62 22.82 -6.64
C GLN A 694 -0.55 22.53 -7.70
N ASP A 695 -0.93 22.03 -8.88
CA ASP A 695 -0.01 21.77 -10.01
C ASP A 695 -0.01 22.90 -11.07
N ASN A 696 -0.48 24.09 -10.69
CA ASN A 696 -0.54 25.30 -11.51
C ASN A 696 -1.43 25.16 -12.77
N LYS A 697 -2.41 24.24 -12.75
CA LYS A 697 -3.43 24.10 -13.80
C LYS A 697 -4.77 24.62 -13.30
N THR A 698 -5.59 25.10 -14.22
CA THR A 698 -6.98 25.46 -13.92
C THR A 698 -7.86 24.22 -13.80
N VAL A 699 -8.90 24.27 -12.96
CA VAL A 699 -9.92 23.23 -12.87
C VAL A 699 -10.56 22.93 -14.24
N ALA A 700 -10.82 23.94 -15.08
CA ALA A 700 -11.36 23.74 -16.43
C ALA A 700 -10.47 22.84 -17.31
N SER A 701 -9.17 23.15 -17.35
CA SER A 701 -8.17 22.37 -18.09
C SER A 701 -8.09 20.92 -17.58
N TRP A 702 -8.16 20.72 -16.26
CA TRP A 702 -8.21 19.38 -15.68
C TRP A 702 -9.46 18.62 -16.10
N LYS A 703 -10.65 19.24 -15.99
CA LYS A 703 -11.93 18.62 -16.40
C LYS A 703 -11.92 18.23 -17.87
N ALA A 704 -11.36 19.09 -18.73
CA ALA A 704 -11.20 18.79 -20.15
C ALA A 704 -10.31 17.56 -20.38
N THR A 705 -9.19 17.46 -19.66
CA THR A 705 -8.27 16.32 -19.74
C THR A 705 -8.91 15.04 -19.21
N TYR A 706 -9.59 15.13 -18.07
CA TYR A 706 -10.31 14.01 -17.45
C TYR A 706 -11.35 13.41 -18.40
N LYS A 707 -12.19 14.26 -19.00
CA LYS A 707 -13.15 13.88 -20.05
C LYS A 707 -12.47 13.19 -21.23
N GLN A 708 -11.37 13.74 -21.74
CA GLN A 708 -10.66 13.16 -22.88
C GLN A 708 -10.10 11.76 -22.58
N ILE A 709 -9.51 11.56 -21.40
CA ILE A 709 -8.94 10.27 -21.01
C ILE A 709 -10.05 9.23 -20.81
N ALA A 710 -11.16 9.60 -20.18
CA ALA A 710 -12.33 8.74 -20.05
C ALA A 710 -12.85 8.28 -21.43
N ILE A 711 -12.93 9.19 -22.40
CA ILE A 711 -13.31 8.87 -23.80
C ILE A 711 -12.32 7.90 -24.46
N GLY A 712 -11.01 8.12 -24.26
CA GLY A 712 -9.95 7.29 -24.86
C GLY A 712 -9.93 5.86 -24.33
N GLN A 713 -10.16 5.66 -23.02
CA GLN A 713 -10.23 4.32 -22.42
C GLN A 713 -11.41 3.51 -22.95
N LEU A 714 -12.56 4.17 -23.14
CA LEU A 714 -13.74 3.58 -23.73
C LEU A 714 -13.50 3.10 -25.17
N HIS A 715 -12.78 3.88 -25.99
CA HIS A 715 -12.45 3.49 -27.36
C HIS A 715 -11.65 2.19 -27.40
N ASN A 716 -10.63 2.06 -26.55
CA ASN A 716 -9.81 0.84 -26.44
C ASN A 716 -10.61 -0.36 -25.91
N ALA A 717 -11.47 -0.16 -24.90
CA ALA A 717 -12.31 -1.22 -24.35
C ALA A 717 -13.36 -1.75 -25.34
N LEU A 718 -14.00 -0.86 -26.10
CA LEU A 718 -14.96 -1.20 -27.16
C LEU A 718 -14.25 -1.90 -28.33
N PHE A 719 -13.09 -1.41 -28.76
CA PHE A 719 -12.30 -2.03 -29.82
C PHE A 719 -11.87 -3.46 -29.45
N THR A 720 -11.44 -3.68 -28.20
CA THR A 720 -11.07 -5.01 -27.69
C THR A 720 -12.28 -5.96 -27.60
N ARG A 721 -13.46 -5.46 -27.21
CA ARG A 721 -14.71 -6.26 -27.20
C ARG A 721 -15.21 -6.59 -28.60
N LEU A 722 -15.07 -5.68 -29.56
CA LEU A 722 -15.40 -5.90 -30.97
C LEU A 722 -14.48 -6.96 -31.59
N GLN A 723 -13.17 -6.90 -31.34
CA GLN A 723 -12.23 -7.94 -31.80
C GLN A 723 -12.52 -9.32 -31.17
N ARG A 724 -12.92 -9.38 -29.89
CA ARG A 724 -13.36 -10.64 -29.24
C ARG A 724 -14.66 -11.20 -29.84
N LYS A 725 -15.60 -10.34 -30.27
CA LYS A 725 -16.83 -10.76 -30.96
C LYS A 725 -16.54 -11.24 -32.38
N GLU A 726 -15.67 -10.56 -33.14
CA GLU A 726 -15.23 -11.05 -34.47
C GLU A 726 -14.48 -12.39 -34.38
N GLY A 727 -13.69 -12.59 -33.32
CA GLY A 727 -13.05 -13.88 -33.02
C GLY A 727 -14.03 -15.01 -32.67
N ARG A 728 -15.19 -14.70 -32.07
CA ARG A 728 -16.28 -15.66 -31.80
C ARG A 728 -17.16 -15.92 -33.02
N VAL A 729 -17.42 -14.91 -33.86
CA VAL A 729 -18.21 -15.06 -35.10
C VAL A 729 -17.46 -15.88 -36.15
N ARG A 730 -16.12 -15.81 -36.21
CA ARG A 730 -15.32 -16.71 -37.07
C ARG A 730 -15.42 -18.21 -36.74
N ARG A 731 -16.03 -18.60 -35.61
CA ARG A 731 -16.28 -20.01 -35.24
C ARG A 731 -17.71 -20.50 -35.54
N SER A 732 -18.61 -19.66 -36.02
CA SER A 732 -19.96 -20.06 -36.44
C SER A 732 -20.21 -19.71 -37.91
N LYS A 733 -20.18 -20.70 -38.79
CA LYS A 733 -20.64 -20.55 -40.18
C LYS A 733 -22.17 -20.47 -40.18
N LYS A 734 -22.74 -19.25 -40.23
CA LYS A 734 -23.99 -18.90 -40.93
C LYS A 734 -24.20 -17.38 -40.92
N ALA A 735 -24.71 -16.89 -42.05
CA ALA A 735 -24.72 -15.49 -42.47
C ALA A 735 -25.63 -14.56 -41.66
N THR A 736 -25.21 -13.31 -41.49
CA THR A 736 -25.98 -12.12 -41.93
C THR A 736 -25.08 -10.88 -41.85
N THR A 737 -24.73 -10.35 -43.01
CA THR A 737 -24.11 -9.06 -43.24
C THR A 737 -25.18 -7.98 -43.03
N ALA A 738 -25.08 -7.15 -41.99
CA ALA A 738 -25.60 -5.78 -41.98
C ALA A 738 -25.23 -5.03 -40.67
N LEU A 739 -24.74 -3.80 -40.85
CA LEU A 739 -24.67 -2.69 -39.88
C LEU A 739 -23.69 -2.82 -38.69
N VAL A 740 -22.44 -2.38 -38.86
CA VAL A 740 -21.84 -1.19 -38.21
C VAL A 740 -20.51 -0.90 -38.92
N SER A 741 -20.54 -0.19 -40.05
CA SER A 741 -19.32 0.18 -40.80
C SER A 741 -19.36 1.63 -41.28
N SER A 742 -19.80 2.54 -40.42
CA SER A 742 -19.59 3.98 -40.63
C SER A 742 -18.76 4.56 -39.47
N PRO A 743 -17.67 5.30 -39.75
CA PRO A 743 -16.91 6.01 -38.73
C PRO A 743 -17.78 6.96 -37.90
N LEU A 744 -18.81 7.56 -38.53
CA LEU A 744 -19.80 8.41 -37.86
C LEU A 744 -20.61 7.65 -36.81
N SER A 745 -21.04 6.41 -37.07
CA SER A 745 -21.83 5.63 -36.12
C SER A 745 -21.00 5.22 -34.90
N ILE A 746 -19.71 4.92 -35.09
CA ILE A 746 -18.78 4.66 -33.97
C ILE A 746 -18.51 5.95 -33.21
N PHE A 747 -18.29 7.08 -33.89
CA PHE A 747 -18.09 8.38 -33.24
C PHE A 747 -19.31 8.84 -32.44
N VAL A 748 -20.53 8.58 -32.95
CA VAL A 748 -21.80 8.85 -32.26
C VAL A 748 -22.00 7.89 -31.09
N LEU A 749 -21.72 6.58 -31.23
CA LEU A 749 -21.77 5.61 -30.12
C LEU A 749 -20.72 5.88 -29.03
N VAL A 750 -19.52 6.32 -29.42
CA VAL A 750 -18.43 6.72 -28.51
C VAL A 750 -18.77 8.04 -27.83
N SER A 751 -19.34 9.03 -28.52
CA SER A 751 -19.84 10.25 -27.89
C SER A 751 -21.04 9.98 -26.97
N TYR A 752 -21.90 9.02 -27.33
CA TYR A 752 -23.03 8.57 -26.51
C TYR A 752 -22.59 7.77 -25.27
N CYS A 753 -21.45 7.07 -25.34
CA CYS A 753 -20.86 6.37 -24.20
C CYS A 753 -19.86 7.24 -23.40
N ALA A 754 -19.33 8.32 -23.98
CA ALA A 754 -18.44 9.28 -23.32
C ALA A 754 -19.08 9.95 -22.10
N GLY A 755 -20.39 10.21 -22.15
CA GLY A 755 -21.16 10.71 -21.01
C GLY A 755 -21.34 9.71 -19.85
N LYS A 756 -20.79 8.48 -19.94
CA LYS A 756 -20.94 7.44 -18.90
C LYS A 756 -19.87 7.45 -17.80
N GLU A 757 -18.77 8.18 -17.93
CA GLU A 757 -17.60 8.02 -17.04
C GLU A 757 -17.11 9.31 -16.34
N ASP A 758 -17.78 10.45 -16.55
CA ASP A 758 -17.59 11.61 -15.68
C ASP A 758 -18.25 11.35 -14.33
N SER A 759 -17.45 11.16 -13.29
CA SER A 759 -17.93 11.02 -11.92
C SER A 759 -17.58 12.26 -11.13
N GLU A 760 -18.56 12.82 -10.42
CA GLU A 760 -18.35 13.91 -9.45
C GLU A 760 -17.40 13.50 -8.32
N TYR A 761 -17.23 12.20 -8.06
CA TYR A 761 -16.31 11.68 -7.06
C TYR A 761 -14.84 11.63 -7.54
N GLY A 762 -14.60 11.78 -8.84
CA GLY A 762 -13.25 11.75 -9.43
C GLY A 762 -12.35 12.85 -8.84
N GLY A 763 -12.90 14.04 -8.64
CA GLY A 763 -12.16 15.16 -8.05
C GLY A 763 -11.68 14.87 -6.62
N TYR A 764 -12.53 14.29 -5.78
CA TYR A 764 -12.16 13.92 -4.41
C TYR A 764 -11.07 12.84 -4.35
N ALA A 765 -11.09 11.89 -5.28
CA ALA A 765 -10.04 10.87 -5.37
C ALA A 765 -8.71 11.44 -5.87
N TYR A 766 -8.75 12.35 -6.86
CA TYR A 766 -7.56 13.08 -7.33
C TYR A 766 -6.88 13.80 -6.16
N ASP A 767 -7.66 14.59 -5.41
CA ASP A 767 -7.14 15.36 -4.28
C ASP A 767 -6.66 14.46 -3.12
N ALA A 768 -7.29 13.31 -2.89
CA ALA A 768 -6.85 12.35 -1.88
C ALA A 768 -5.44 11.78 -2.15
N VAL A 769 -5.12 11.50 -3.42
CA VAL A 769 -3.76 11.08 -3.81
C VAL A 769 -2.75 12.19 -3.55
N TRP A 770 -3.12 13.44 -3.81
CA TRP A 770 -2.28 14.60 -3.49
C TRP A 770 -2.06 14.80 -2.00
N VAL A 771 -3.08 14.54 -1.16
CA VAL A 771 -2.93 14.55 0.30
C VAL A 771 -1.86 13.57 0.75
N PHE A 772 -1.88 12.33 0.25
CA PHE A 772 -0.84 11.34 0.57
C PHE A 772 0.54 11.81 0.11
N ALA A 773 0.66 12.28 -1.13
CA ALA A 773 1.94 12.69 -1.69
C ALA A 773 2.56 13.89 -0.95
N LEU A 774 1.77 14.92 -0.64
CA LEU A 774 2.23 16.10 0.09
C LEU A 774 2.65 15.77 1.52
N ALA A 775 1.87 14.93 2.22
CA ALA A 775 2.18 14.53 3.59
C ALA A 775 3.47 13.68 3.66
N VAL A 776 3.64 12.73 2.73
CA VAL A 776 4.85 11.89 2.68
C VAL A 776 6.07 12.68 2.22
N ASP A 777 5.93 13.58 1.26
CA ASP A 777 7.02 14.46 0.84
C ASP A 777 7.50 15.35 1.99
N ALA A 778 6.56 15.93 2.75
CA ALA A 778 6.89 16.68 3.97
C ALA A 778 7.60 15.80 5.01
N LEU A 779 7.13 14.56 5.21
CA LEU A 779 7.73 13.61 6.14
C LEU A 779 9.19 13.30 5.76
N PHE A 780 9.44 12.97 4.49
CA PHE A 780 10.78 12.60 4.02
C PHE A 780 11.75 13.78 3.97
N LYS A 781 11.24 15.00 3.80
CA LYS A 781 12.03 16.23 3.92
C LYS A 781 12.45 16.53 5.36
N MET A 782 11.69 16.08 6.37
CA MET A 782 12.08 16.23 7.78
C MET A 782 13.21 15.27 8.15
N ASN A 783 13.10 14.01 7.75
CA ASN A 783 14.13 13.00 8.00
C ASN A 783 14.05 11.91 6.93
N HIS A 784 15.16 11.71 6.22
CA HIS A 784 15.23 10.71 5.16
C HIS A 784 15.11 9.26 5.70
N SER A 785 15.34 9.02 6.99
CA SER A 785 15.18 7.69 7.59
C SER A 785 13.74 7.19 7.63
N TYR A 786 12.77 8.11 7.61
CA TYR A 786 11.35 7.80 7.58
C TYR A 786 10.90 7.03 6.33
N THR A 787 11.71 7.03 5.28
CA THR A 787 11.47 6.27 4.05
C THR A 787 11.38 4.75 4.28
N SER A 788 12.02 4.26 5.34
CA SER A 788 12.08 2.83 5.70
C SER A 788 11.21 2.44 6.90
N SER A 789 10.76 3.44 7.66
CA SER A 789 10.08 3.27 8.95
C SER A 789 8.66 3.84 8.96
N ILE A 790 8.02 4.01 7.79
CA ILE A 790 6.71 4.66 7.65
C ILE A 790 5.65 4.08 8.61
N HIS A 791 5.70 2.77 8.84
CA HIS A 791 4.77 2.04 9.70
C HIS A 791 5.24 1.87 11.15
N GLU A 792 6.41 2.38 11.54
CA GLU A 792 6.80 2.45 12.95
C GLU A 792 5.97 3.51 13.67
N ASP A 793 5.55 3.26 14.90
CA ASP A 793 4.60 4.09 15.64
C ASP A 793 4.96 5.59 15.68
N ALA A 794 6.25 5.91 15.85
CA ALA A 794 6.71 7.29 15.93
C ALA A 794 6.60 8.01 14.58
N THR A 795 7.15 7.40 13.52
CA THR A 795 7.07 7.94 12.15
C THR A 795 5.64 8.01 11.67
N PHE A 796 4.83 6.99 11.97
CA PHE A 796 3.44 6.93 11.55
C PHE A 796 2.58 8.02 12.20
N LYS A 797 2.77 8.29 13.50
CA LYS A 797 2.10 9.41 14.17
C LYS A 797 2.44 10.74 13.54
N GLU A 798 3.68 10.94 13.10
CA GLU A 798 4.09 12.15 12.40
C GLU A 798 3.45 12.25 11.01
N LEU A 799 3.36 11.13 10.27
CA LEU A 799 2.61 11.07 9.02
C LEU A 799 1.14 11.47 9.20
N ILE A 800 0.47 10.96 10.24
CA ILE A 800 -0.93 11.32 10.55
C ILE A 800 -1.05 12.81 10.91
N ARG A 801 -0.08 13.37 11.64
CA ARG A 801 -0.03 14.81 11.94
C ARG A 801 0.08 15.63 10.66
N LEU A 802 0.94 15.21 9.74
CA LEU A 802 1.16 15.85 8.44
C LEU A 802 -0.09 15.76 7.55
N ILE A 803 -0.74 14.60 7.46
CA ILE A 803 -2.02 14.45 6.72
C ILE A 803 -3.08 15.41 7.26
N ASN A 804 -3.17 15.56 8.59
CA ASN A 804 -4.12 16.49 9.20
C ASN A 804 -3.75 17.97 8.97
N ALA A 805 -2.47 18.28 8.82
CA ALA A 805 -1.96 19.63 8.59
C ALA A 805 -1.98 20.02 7.10
N THR A 806 -2.33 19.10 6.20
CA THR A 806 -2.42 19.37 4.76
C THR A 806 -3.43 20.47 4.45
N ASP A 807 -2.99 21.47 3.70
CA ASP A 807 -3.77 22.65 3.31
C ASP A 807 -3.33 23.08 1.90
N PHE A 808 -4.19 22.86 0.90
CA PHE A 808 -3.93 23.26 -0.50
C PHE A 808 -5.22 23.45 -1.31
N HIS A 809 -5.12 24.09 -2.46
CA HIS A 809 -6.22 24.20 -3.43
C HIS A 809 -6.14 23.06 -4.45
N GLY A 810 -7.05 22.09 -4.33
CA GLY A 810 -7.22 20.96 -5.23
C GLY A 810 -8.27 21.19 -6.31
N VAL A 811 -8.58 20.14 -7.08
CA VAL A 811 -9.60 20.20 -8.13
C VAL A 811 -11.01 20.32 -7.55
N SER A 812 -11.23 19.73 -6.38
CA SER A 812 -12.49 19.81 -5.66
C SER A 812 -12.59 21.09 -4.81
N GLY A 813 -11.58 21.97 -4.85
CA GLY A 813 -11.50 23.24 -4.12
C GLY A 813 -10.50 23.22 -2.98
N HIS A 814 -10.71 24.05 -1.97
CA HIS A 814 -9.79 24.13 -0.82
C HIS A 814 -9.85 22.84 0.01
N VAL A 815 -8.74 22.10 0.06
CA VAL A 815 -8.61 20.83 0.77
C VAL A 815 -7.91 21.07 2.10
N ARG A 816 -8.70 21.03 3.17
CA ARG A 816 -8.25 21.10 4.56
C ARG A 816 -9.13 20.22 5.43
N PHE A 817 -8.52 19.45 6.33
CA PHE A 817 -9.28 18.59 7.23
C PHE A 817 -9.73 19.33 8.48
N TYR A 818 -11.03 19.29 8.74
CA TYR A 818 -11.61 19.58 10.04
C TYR A 818 -11.93 18.23 10.70
N ARG A 819 -11.14 17.89 11.74
CA ARG A 819 -11.12 16.56 12.37
C ARG A 819 -10.71 15.47 11.38
N SER A 820 -11.66 14.75 10.78
CA SER A 820 -11.41 13.68 9.81
C SER A 820 -12.12 13.90 8.47
N SER A 821 -12.80 15.03 8.31
CA SER A 821 -13.60 15.34 7.13
C SER A 821 -13.22 16.71 6.57
N ARG A 822 -13.65 16.97 5.35
CA ARG A 822 -13.52 18.27 4.68
C ARG A 822 -14.82 19.07 4.75
N LEU A 823 -14.70 20.41 4.75
CA LEU A 823 -15.82 21.33 4.55
C LEU A 823 -15.91 21.72 3.07
N THR A 824 -17.12 21.80 2.53
CA THR A 824 -17.39 22.29 1.18
C THR A 824 -18.77 22.92 1.13
N ASP A 825 -19.01 23.74 0.11
CA ASP A 825 -20.33 24.31 -0.15
C ASP A 825 -21.35 23.20 -0.51
N VAL A 826 -22.60 23.39 -0.11
CA VAL A 826 -23.72 22.54 -0.53
C VAL A 826 -24.62 23.31 -1.47
N ILE A 827 -24.75 22.81 -2.68
CA ILE A 827 -25.56 23.35 -3.75
C ILE A 827 -26.96 22.76 -3.68
N ILE A 828 -27.98 23.61 -3.55
CA ILE A 828 -29.38 23.20 -3.57
C ILE A 828 -29.86 23.26 -5.01
N ARG A 829 -30.32 22.12 -5.53
CA ARG A 829 -30.90 22.01 -6.88
C ARG A 829 -32.36 21.60 -6.79
N GLN A 830 -33.16 22.10 -7.74
CA GLN A 830 -34.56 21.73 -7.89
C GLN A 830 -34.84 21.21 -9.30
N TRP A 831 -35.62 20.14 -9.38
CA TRP A 831 -36.09 19.59 -10.63
C TRP A 831 -37.29 20.38 -11.17
N VAL A 832 -37.12 21.00 -12.35
CA VAL A 832 -38.17 21.78 -13.02
C VAL A 832 -38.10 21.50 -14.51
N ASN A 833 -39.25 21.21 -15.13
CA ASN A 833 -39.37 21.02 -16.59
C ASN A 833 -38.36 20.02 -17.21
N GLY A 834 -38.04 18.95 -16.49
CA GLY A 834 -37.13 17.91 -17.00
C GLY A 834 -35.63 18.20 -16.82
N SER A 835 -35.26 19.23 -16.05
CA SER A 835 -33.85 19.51 -15.75
C SER A 835 -33.65 20.05 -14.33
N GLN A 836 -32.43 19.89 -13.81
CA GLN A 836 -32.03 20.40 -12.49
C GLN A 836 -31.60 21.87 -12.60
N HIS A 837 -32.24 22.74 -11.84
CA HIS A 837 -31.92 24.16 -11.74
C HIS A 837 -31.26 24.47 -10.39
N HIS A 838 -30.29 25.39 -10.40
CA HIS A 838 -29.66 25.90 -9.19
C HIS A 838 -30.62 26.82 -8.43
N VAL A 839 -30.86 26.52 -7.15
CA VAL A 839 -31.76 27.30 -6.28
C VAL A 839 -30.99 28.08 -5.23
N GLY A 840 -29.90 27.53 -4.70
CA GLY A 840 -29.13 28.21 -3.69
C GLY A 840 -27.83 27.51 -3.33
N THR A 841 -27.00 28.20 -2.56
CA THR A 841 -25.72 27.68 -2.06
C THR A 841 -25.66 27.90 -0.54
N TYR A 842 -25.39 26.83 0.18
CA TYR A 842 -25.02 26.88 1.58
C TYR A 842 -23.50 26.81 1.70
N SER A 843 -22.91 27.77 2.41
CA SER A 843 -21.49 27.80 2.72
C SER A 843 -21.31 27.64 4.24
N PRO A 844 -20.63 26.55 4.70
CA PRO A 844 -20.33 26.37 6.11
C PRO A 844 -19.32 27.43 6.57
N GLY A 845 -19.55 28.00 7.75
CA GLY A 845 -18.64 28.96 8.37
C GLY A 845 -17.32 28.31 8.81
N VAL A 846 -16.21 29.07 8.77
CA VAL A 846 -14.89 28.62 9.26
C VAL A 846 -14.44 29.53 10.39
N GLY A 847 -14.15 28.96 11.57
CA GLY A 847 -13.73 29.74 12.73
C GLY A 847 -14.89 30.52 13.35
N ASP A 848 -14.76 31.85 13.44
CA ASP A 848 -15.76 32.75 14.02
C ASP A 848 -16.84 33.20 13.01
N GLU A 849 -16.68 32.87 11.73
CA GLU A 849 -17.69 33.15 10.70
C GLU A 849 -18.87 32.17 10.82
N GLY A 850 -20.10 32.69 10.80
CA GLY A 850 -21.32 31.88 10.87
C GLY A 850 -21.72 31.30 9.51
N ASP A 851 -22.46 30.19 9.54
CA ASP A 851 -22.99 29.53 8.34
C ASP A 851 -23.91 30.46 7.51
N ARG A 852 -23.70 30.49 6.19
CA ARG A 852 -24.46 31.32 5.25
C ARG A 852 -25.26 30.48 4.26
N LEU A 853 -26.53 30.83 4.06
CA LEU A 853 -27.38 30.29 3.00
C LEU A 853 -27.77 31.42 2.05
N ALA A 854 -27.39 31.30 0.77
CA ALA A 854 -27.80 32.23 -0.28
C ALA A 854 -28.81 31.54 -1.21
N LEU A 855 -30.02 32.11 -1.35
CA LEU A 855 -31.08 31.59 -2.23
C LEU A 855 -31.18 32.47 -3.49
N GLY A 856 -30.91 31.92 -4.66
CA GLY A 856 -30.91 32.64 -5.92
C GLY A 856 -29.78 33.67 -6.08
N PRO A 857 -29.67 34.33 -7.25
CA PRO A 857 -28.61 35.30 -7.54
C PRO A 857 -28.70 36.62 -6.76
N SER A 858 -29.79 36.85 -6.02
CA SER A 858 -30.04 38.09 -5.26
C SER A 858 -30.70 37.87 -3.89
N GLU A 859 -30.56 36.68 -3.29
CA GLU A 859 -31.28 36.30 -2.05
C GLU A 859 -32.82 36.36 -2.19
N SER A 860 -33.34 36.17 -3.41
CA SER A 860 -34.78 36.20 -3.69
C SER A 860 -35.38 34.79 -3.73
N LEU A 861 -36.49 34.60 -3.02
CA LEU A 861 -37.32 33.39 -3.05
C LEU A 861 -37.93 33.11 -4.44
N SER A 862 -37.87 34.05 -5.38
CA SER A 862 -38.32 33.87 -6.76
C SER A 862 -37.53 32.83 -7.55
N ALA A 863 -36.39 32.36 -7.02
CA ALA A 863 -35.60 31.29 -7.63
C ALA A 863 -36.22 29.90 -7.46
N ILE A 864 -37.15 29.71 -6.52
CA ILE A 864 -37.82 28.42 -6.28
C ILE A 864 -39.10 28.34 -7.11
N HIS A 865 -39.23 27.27 -7.90
CA HIS A 865 -40.45 26.96 -8.64
C HIS A 865 -41.37 26.09 -7.79
N TRP A 866 -42.60 26.54 -7.56
CA TRP A 866 -43.62 25.77 -6.84
C TRP A 866 -44.63 25.20 -7.84
N PRO A 867 -44.74 23.86 -8.01
CA PRO A 867 -45.71 23.28 -8.94
C PRO A 867 -47.17 23.59 -8.59
N ALA A 868 -47.48 23.82 -7.31
CA ALA A 868 -48.78 24.32 -6.85
C ALA A 868 -49.01 25.82 -7.12
N GLY A 869 -48.02 26.53 -7.68
CA GLY A 869 -48.04 27.97 -7.94
C GLY A 869 -47.57 28.85 -6.77
N ARG A 870 -47.56 28.34 -5.54
CA ARG A 870 -47.05 29.02 -4.34
C ARG A 870 -46.54 28.02 -3.30
N ASN A 871 -45.81 28.51 -2.29
CA ASN A 871 -45.47 27.74 -1.10
C ASN A 871 -46.74 27.56 -0.24
N GLU A 872 -47.31 26.35 -0.20
CA GLU A 872 -48.51 25.99 0.58
C GLU A 872 -48.21 25.78 2.10
N GLY A 873 -46.98 26.06 2.54
CA GLY A 873 -46.57 25.92 3.94
C GLY A 873 -46.20 24.48 4.33
N ASP A 874 -45.97 24.27 5.62
CA ASP A 874 -45.45 23.00 6.17
C ASP A 874 -46.54 22.06 6.73
N GLY A 875 -47.82 22.41 6.53
CA GLY A 875 -48.97 21.69 7.07
C GLY A 875 -49.20 21.89 8.57
N GLY A 876 -48.54 22.87 9.19
CA GLY A 876 -48.90 23.33 10.53
C GLY A 876 -50.20 24.11 10.52
N GLU A 877 -51.01 23.96 11.57
CA GLU A 877 -52.00 24.99 11.89
C GLU A 877 -51.22 26.25 12.30
N ASP A 878 -51.69 27.43 11.84
CA ASP A 878 -51.14 28.71 12.29
C ASP A 878 -51.01 28.68 13.82
N PRO A 879 -49.88 29.14 14.40
CA PRO A 879 -49.70 29.09 15.84
C PRO A 879 -50.89 29.80 16.47
N VAL A 880 -51.71 29.04 17.21
CA VAL A 880 -52.83 29.59 17.99
C VAL A 880 -52.22 30.69 18.85
N LEU A 881 -52.52 31.94 18.49
CA LEU A 881 -52.03 33.12 19.20
C LEU A 881 -52.40 32.91 20.67
N CYS A 882 -51.41 32.78 21.56
CA CYS A 882 -51.68 32.48 22.96
C CYS A 882 -52.56 33.60 23.54
N PRO A 883 -53.84 33.33 23.90
CA PRO A 883 -54.75 34.40 24.35
C PRO A 883 -54.24 35.13 25.60
N LEU A 884 -53.31 34.50 26.33
CA LEU A 884 -52.69 34.96 27.56
C LEU A 884 -51.16 35.08 27.44
N GLU A 885 -50.66 35.60 26.30
CA GLU A 885 -49.22 35.76 26.05
C GLU A 885 -48.49 36.54 27.17
N GLY A 886 -49.14 37.55 27.76
CA GLY A 886 -48.58 38.28 28.90
C GLY A 886 -48.36 37.41 30.14
N LEU A 887 -49.29 36.51 30.46
CA LEU A 887 -49.20 35.59 31.60
C LEU A 887 -48.19 34.47 31.35
N ARG A 888 -48.14 33.96 30.11
CA ARG A 888 -47.14 32.98 29.66
C ARG A 888 -45.72 33.52 29.86
N ARG A 889 -45.46 34.78 29.45
CA ARG A 889 -44.16 35.43 29.63
C ARG A 889 -43.82 35.70 31.08
N LEU A 890 -44.81 36.07 31.90
CA LEU A 890 -44.61 36.31 33.33
C LEU A 890 -44.21 35.03 34.08
N LEU A 891 -44.81 33.89 33.73
CA LEU A 891 -44.59 32.61 34.40
C LEU A 891 -43.50 31.75 33.75
N ASN A 892 -43.04 32.11 32.55
CA ASN A 892 -42.11 31.33 31.72
C ASN A 892 -42.55 29.87 31.51
N THR A 893 -43.82 29.67 31.16
CA THR A 893 -44.43 28.34 30.97
C THR A 893 -45.00 28.14 29.57
N SER A 894 -45.52 26.94 29.25
CA SER A 894 -46.31 26.71 28.02
C SER A 894 -47.65 27.44 28.07
N CYS A 895 -48.26 27.70 26.90
CA CYS A 895 -49.55 28.41 26.82
C CYS A 895 -50.69 27.60 27.47
N ASP A 896 -50.69 26.27 27.31
CA ASP A 896 -51.67 25.38 27.96
C ASP A 896 -51.60 25.50 29.48
N LEU A 897 -50.39 25.53 30.03
CA LEU A 897 -50.19 25.69 31.46
C LEU A 897 -50.61 27.07 31.95
N ALA A 898 -50.34 28.13 31.17
CA ALA A 898 -50.77 29.49 31.48
C ALA A 898 -52.30 29.62 31.51
N ILE A 899 -53.00 28.93 30.60
CA ILE A 899 -54.47 28.87 30.57
C ILE A 899 -55.02 28.16 31.81
N VAL A 900 -54.42 27.02 32.19
CA VAL A 900 -54.80 26.30 33.41
C VAL A 900 -54.60 27.17 34.65
N VAL A 901 -53.45 27.84 34.76
CA VAL A 901 -53.14 28.73 35.90
C VAL A 901 -54.12 29.91 35.96
N ALA A 902 -54.46 30.52 34.83
CA ALA A 902 -55.44 31.61 34.78
C ALA A 902 -56.83 31.18 35.27
N ASN A 903 -57.29 29.99 34.88
CA ASN A 903 -58.56 29.43 35.33
C ASN A 903 -58.56 29.11 36.83
N VAL A 904 -57.46 28.59 37.37
CA VAL A 904 -57.32 28.32 38.82
C VAL A 904 -57.37 29.63 39.62
N ILE A 905 -56.69 30.68 39.17
CA ILE A 905 -56.73 32.01 39.81
C ILE A 905 -58.15 32.58 39.74
N GLY A 906 -58.82 32.49 38.59
CA GLY A 906 -60.19 32.97 38.40
C GLY A 906 -61.20 32.26 39.32
N LEU A 907 -61.14 30.93 39.39
CA LEU A 907 -61.99 30.13 40.29
C LEU A 907 -61.69 30.41 41.77
N GLY A 908 -60.42 30.60 42.13
CA GLY A 908 -60.01 30.95 43.49
C GLY A 908 -60.55 32.33 43.93
N LEU A 909 -60.46 33.33 43.07
CA LEU A 909 -61.02 34.67 43.32
C LEU A 909 -62.55 34.64 43.42
N PHE A 910 -63.21 33.85 42.57
CA PHE A 910 -64.67 33.66 42.64
C PHE A 910 -65.08 33.01 43.97
N ALA A 911 -64.37 31.97 44.42
CA ALA A 911 -64.62 31.34 45.70
C ALA A 911 -64.42 32.32 46.88
N LEU A 912 -63.38 33.15 46.84
CA LEU A 912 -63.14 34.19 47.85
C LEU A 912 -64.23 35.27 47.86
N LEU A 913 -64.74 35.67 46.69
CA LEU A 913 -65.88 36.59 46.57
C LEU A 913 -67.16 35.98 47.12
N MET A 914 -67.40 34.68 46.87
CA MET A 914 -68.54 33.97 47.44
C MET A 914 -68.44 33.83 48.96
N ILE A 915 -67.25 33.51 49.48
CA ILE A 915 -67.01 33.41 50.94
C ILE A 915 -67.17 34.78 51.60
N SER A 916 -66.57 35.84 51.04
CA SER A 916 -66.71 37.20 51.58
C SER A 916 -68.15 37.69 51.48
N GLY A 917 -68.86 37.41 50.39
CA GLY A 917 -70.30 37.63 50.24
C GLY A 917 -71.11 36.91 51.33
N CYS A 918 -70.85 35.62 51.55
CA CYS A 918 -71.47 34.84 52.63
C CYS A 918 -71.15 35.41 54.02
N VAL A 919 -69.94 35.89 54.27
CA VAL A 919 -69.56 36.54 55.54
C VAL A 919 -70.30 37.87 55.71
N VAL A 920 -70.40 38.68 54.66
CA VAL A 920 -71.15 39.95 54.68
C VAL A 920 -72.65 39.69 54.90
N PHE A 921 -73.23 38.71 54.21
CA PHE A 921 -74.62 38.29 54.41
C PHE A 921 -74.86 37.76 55.82
N LYS A 922 -73.96 36.91 56.34
CA LYS A 922 -74.01 36.41 57.72
C LYS A 922 -73.92 37.56 58.73
N ARG A 923 -73.05 38.55 58.52
CA ARG A 923 -72.89 39.71 59.41
C ARG A 923 -74.11 40.63 59.35
N ARG A 924 -74.72 40.81 58.18
CA ARG A 924 -75.94 41.61 57.99
C ARG A 924 -77.17 40.94 58.63
N TYR A 925 -77.30 39.62 58.51
CA TYR A 925 -78.37 38.87 59.17
C TYR A 925 -78.16 38.71 60.68
N ALA A 926 -76.92 38.56 61.16
CA ALA A 926 -76.63 38.56 62.59
C ALA A 926 -76.98 39.91 63.25
N ASN A 927 -76.73 41.03 62.57
CA ASN A 927 -77.16 42.35 63.03
C ASN A 927 -78.68 42.54 62.95
N LEU A 928 -79.37 41.90 61.98
CA LEU A 928 -80.83 41.93 61.86
C LEU A 928 -81.51 41.08 62.97
N PHE A 929 -80.93 39.94 63.34
CA PHE A 929 -81.42 39.10 64.44
C PHE A 929 -81.17 39.71 65.82
N ALA A 930 -80.07 40.44 66.01
CA ALA A 930 -79.82 41.17 67.26
C ALA A 930 -80.87 42.27 67.53
N ALA A 931 -81.54 42.80 66.50
CA ALA A 931 -82.62 43.78 66.62
C ALA A 931 -84.00 43.17 66.95
N LEU A 932 -84.17 41.83 66.84
CA LEU A 932 -85.45 41.13 67.02
C LEU A 932 -85.52 40.27 68.30
N ALA A 933 -84.44 40.21 69.10
CA ALA A 933 -84.34 39.37 70.30
C ALA A 933 -84.73 40.08 71.62
N LEU A 934 -85.83 40.85 71.62
CA LEU A 934 -86.51 41.31 72.84
C LEU A 934 -88.01 41.00 72.75
N ARG A 935 -88.38 39.75 73.05
CA ARG A 935 -89.64 39.35 73.73
C ARG A 935 -89.65 37.83 73.98
N PRO A 936 -89.79 37.35 75.24
CA PRO A 936 -89.79 35.93 75.58
C PRO A 936 -91.22 35.36 75.57
N ILE A 937 -91.37 34.05 75.35
CA ILE A 937 -92.46 33.11 75.77
C ILE A 937 -92.19 31.79 75.01
N ARG A 938 -92.35 30.56 75.51
CA ARG A 938 -92.35 29.89 76.82
C ARG A 938 -92.35 28.40 76.44
N ALA A 939 -91.61 27.58 77.18
CA ALA A 939 -91.32 26.18 76.85
C ALA A 939 -92.49 25.20 77.03
N SER A 940 -92.57 24.20 76.15
CA SER A 940 -93.04 22.80 76.32
C SER A 940 -92.92 22.16 74.93
N THR A 941 -92.40 20.96 74.66
CA THR A 941 -92.25 19.74 75.46
C THR A 941 -91.35 18.78 74.66
N THR A 942 -90.65 17.93 75.40
CA THR A 942 -89.83 16.76 75.05
C THR A 942 -90.40 15.79 74.01
N PHE A 943 -89.54 15.24 73.13
CA PHE A 943 -89.40 13.81 72.72
C PHE A 943 -88.27 13.72 71.66
N SER A 944 -87.04 13.31 71.94
CA SER A 944 -86.49 11.94 72.08
C SER A 944 -86.55 11.06 70.81
N VAL A 945 -85.34 10.85 70.23
CA VAL A 945 -84.78 9.58 69.68
C VAL A 945 -84.87 9.29 68.17
N GLY A 946 -83.71 8.92 67.62
CA GLY A 946 -83.51 8.03 66.46
C GLY A 946 -82.78 8.72 65.29
N ILE A 947 -81.45 8.78 65.21
CA ILE A 947 -80.44 7.71 64.92
C ILE A 947 -80.52 7.13 63.49
N SER A 948 -79.33 7.07 62.87
CA SER A 948 -78.90 6.27 61.69
C SER A 948 -79.03 6.98 60.34
N ALA A 949 -77.97 7.57 59.79
CA ALA A 949 -76.76 6.96 59.18
C ALA A 949 -77.01 6.41 57.76
N CYS A 950 -76.49 7.13 56.77
CA CYS A 950 -75.48 6.71 55.80
C CYS A 950 -74.79 7.96 55.23
#